data_AF-A0A024TYC6-F1
#
_entry.id   AF-A0A024TYC6-F1
#
_cell.length_a   1.000
_cell.length_b   1.000
_cell.length_c   1.000
_cell.angle_alpha   90.00
_cell.angle_beta   90.00
_cell.angle_gamma   90.00
#
_symmetry.space_group_name_H-M   'P 1'
#
loop_
_entity.id
_entity.type
_entity.pdbx_description
1 polymer ?
#
loop_
_entity_poly.entity_id
_entity_poly.type
_entity_poly.pdbx_seq_one_letter_code
_entity_poly.pdbx_strand_id
1 'polypeptide(L)'
;MQRWLLPCVAVALAADPAWPPADRCSVPGFAALSAQCSALTASVPPIVVTKRDVGGFDNVNMSALDTLDEARAVLKGTSAVNAMKGMRSESTEYYNSSLANMMITFCYLTSTAEDLDRCVPLNSPHAQRNKGNFSNTCMVIPGDGSCASKNMCERLPNCLWPTADPTKPRLPRFTKDQIDAANRWVTESYAQSLAPYAGPGIAFAVLTFLGFLLFFIMRCFCNRCGGRDPVERGYTWCGVMTPGVAFFIFSVVIFICSAAAYVQNNTVTARMHDLLDVLTEVITNLNMNSKNLLTPLRAIQDLQGITTAQVQSVLADTSWVGTGARQLQAIGENFDATYTSGFPTTCIQNGDLCLTCPGVICGGTSVAPKTTLTAWRDIADQLESTFRMTRETVYTGATTVFSAADDAEDALTIVATATSDSGATVASVQATFDNISYTRSGLVLSIFILGLFVAFLGMAGFLKGICKDKTKWVHLLHVSWGLGVILCIISFVVASCLIAVSAVWFDGCQYLDMVMNDMTPYFSAETSRVVGACIKGTSTLAALGMASMHAKSCEITERYRVAKQLGMMARFTSLSALGMDIMSYNETQFGWDPVKHYDIVNAAATAIGSDMTAMANYAVLDRPWTLFNEAPSAACTSDADPALCYMKVRCTGGVSTPCYTLFQDALVYTRARNSIQDKLMRMRQDFLGGVSYPNSVGWKGGDKSVLELSRAYAQRLEKFVTTTLTPMADLNVWTQVNALQCTGAPGCGWINEEYAIVHTILCQDLLGACLNIALSVFMNALFLLPMAVCGIVLQKRLRAIRGGTYGAMEPPAGGATELTGRQKLEKKLEALTKGQTTTL
;
A
#
# COMPACT_ATOMS: atom_id res chain seq x y z
N MET A 1 -10.80 46.33 55.53
CA MET A 1 -10.82 46.61 54.07
C MET A 1 -11.64 45.51 53.42
N GLN A 2 -12.85 45.86 53.03
CA GLN A 2 -13.93 44.97 52.65
C GLN A 2 -14.55 45.56 51.39
N ARG A 3 -15.01 44.67 50.49
CA ARG A 3 -15.85 44.90 49.30
C ARG A 3 -15.20 45.60 48.12
N TRP A 4 -15.08 44.87 47.01
CA TRP A 4 -15.81 45.18 45.76
C TRP A 4 -16.25 43.86 45.10
N LEU A 5 -17.56 43.73 44.93
CA LEU A 5 -18.28 42.67 44.26
C LEU A 5 -18.44 43.06 42.78
N LEU A 6 -18.11 42.13 41.88
CA LEU A 6 -18.51 42.12 40.48
C LEU A 6 -19.08 40.71 40.23
N PRO A 7 -20.39 40.51 40.02
CA PRO A 7 -20.88 39.25 39.53
C PRO A 7 -20.76 39.30 38.00
N CYS A 8 -19.62 38.87 37.47
CA CYS A 8 -19.61 38.33 36.13
C CYS A 8 -20.39 37.02 36.18
N VAL A 9 -21.55 36.98 35.53
CA VAL A 9 -22.25 35.74 35.19
C VAL A 9 -21.34 34.99 34.22
N ALA A 10 -20.38 34.25 34.76
CA ALA A 10 -19.71 33.18 34.04
C ALA A 10 -20.75 32.06 33.93
N VAL A 11 -21.49 32.04 32.81
CA VAL A 11 -22.16 30.83 32.37
C VAL A 11 -21.06 29.78 32.24
N ALA A 12 -20.99 28.87 33.21
CA ALA A 12 -20.15 27.70 33.13
C ALA A 12 -20.70 26.80 32.01
N LEU A 13 -20.37 27.13 30.77
CA LEU A 13 -20.46 26.20 29.66
C LEU A 13 -19.53 25.05 30.03
N ALA A 14 -20.11 23.87 30.31
CA ALA A 14 -19.36 22.64 30.25
C ALA A 14 -18.55 22.66 28.96
N ALA A 15 -17.24 22.37 29.02
CA ALA A 15 -16.37 22.40 27.85
C ALA A 15 -17.05 21.65 26.70
N ASP A 16 -17.40 22.37 25.64
CA ASP A 16 -18.16 21.81 24.53
C ASP A 16 -17.37 20.62 23.95
N PRO A 17 -18.03 19.49 23.62
CA PRO A 17 -17.35 18.44 22.91
C PRO A 17 -16.88 19.00 21.57
N ALA A 18 -15.57 18.97 21.34
CA ALA A 18 -14.98 19.51 20.11
C ALA A 18 -15.51 18.73 18.90
N TRP A 19 -16.15 19.44 17.97
CA TRP A 19 -16.55 18.85 16.69
C TRP A 19 -15.28 18.49 15.91
N PRO A 20 -15.14 17.26 15.38
CA PRO A 20 -13.97 16.90 14.61
C PRO A 20 -13.85 17.80 13.35
N PRO A 21 -12.62 18.17 12.92
CA PRO A 21 -12.42 18.97 11.72
C PRO A 21 -13.00 18.27 10.49
N ALA A 22 -13.46 19.06 9.51
CA ALA A 22 -13.82 18.53 8.20
C ALA A 22 -12.64 17.80 7.56
N ASP A 23 -12.92 16.62 7.00
CA ASP A 23 -11.99 15.78 6.25
C ASP A 23 -10.90 15.11 7.11
N ARG A 24 -11.08 15.03 8.44
CA ARG A 24 -10.12 14.38 9.35
C ARG A 24 -10.80 13.58 10.46
N CYS A 25 -10.32 12.36 10.68
CA CYS A 25 -10.70 11.59 11.86
C CYS A 25 -9.95 12.07 13.11
N SER A 26 -10.62 12.00 14.27
CA SER A 26 -10.04 12.40 15.56
C SER A 26 -8.99 11.40 16.02
N VAL A 27 -8.02 11.83 16.85
CA VAL A 27 -7.03 10.93 17.46
C VAL A 27 -7.70 9.81 18.27
N PRO A 28 -8.71 10.10 19.13
CA PRO A 28 -9.48 9.04 19.79
C PRO A 28 -10.20 8.11 18.82
N GLY A 29 -10.72 8.62 17.71
CA GLY A 29 -11.39 7.83 16.66
C GLY A 29 -10.43 6.81 16.03
N PHE A 30 -9.22 7.24 15.66
CA PHE A 30 -8.18 6.33 15.16
C PHE A 30 -7.76 5.28 16.19
N ALA A 31 -7.66 5.65 17.47
CA ALA A 31 -7.31 4.70 18.53
C ALA A 31 -8.42 3.65 18.75
N ALA A 32 -9.69 4.08 18.78
CA ALA A 32 -10.83 3.19 18.92
C ALA A 32 -10.96 2.22 17.74
N LEU A 33 -10.73 2.71 16.53
CA LEU A 33 -10.67 1.90 15.32
C LEU A 33 -9.54 0.86 15.38
N SER A 34 -8.32 1.28 15.73
CA SER A 34 -7.17 0.39 15.80
C SER A 34 -7.38 -0.73 16.83
N ALA A 35 -8.09 -0.46 17.92
CA ALA A 35 -8.44 -1.45 18.93
C ALA A 35 -9.41 -2.53 18.42
N GLN A 36 -10.20 -2.25 17.37
CA GLN A 36 -11.12 -3.22 16.78
C GLN A 36 -10.42 -4.20 15.83
N CYS A 37 -9.22 -3.87 15.34
CA CYS A 37 -8.58 -4.65 14.29
C CYS A 37 -8.32 -6.11 14.67
N SER A 38 -7.96 -6.41 15.92
CA SER A 38 -7.74 -7.79 16.36
C SER A 38 -9.02 -8.64 16.31
N ALA A 39 -10.18 -8.04 16.58
CA ALA A 39 -11.47 -8.71 16.49
C ALA A 39 -11.93 -8.86 15.03
N LEU A 40 -11.78 -7.80 14.23
CA LEU A 40 -12.20 -7.78 12.83
C LEU A 40 -11.35 -8.69 11.93
N THR A 41 -10.10 -8.96 12.32
CA THR A 41 -9.18 -9.82 11.56
C THR A 41 -9.01 -11.22 12.18
N ALA A 42 -9.74 -11.55 13.25
CA ALA A 42 -9.60 -12.83 13.95
C ALA A 42 -9.87 -14.07 13.05
N SER A 43 -10.75 -13.93 12.06
CA SER A 43 -11.07 -14.98 11.09
C SER A 43 -10.22 -14.93 9.81
N VAL A 44 -9.33 -13.94 9.70
CA VAL A 44 -8.46 -13.76 8.53
C VAL A 44 -7.26 -14.70 8.67
N PRO A 45 -7.05 -15.65 7.75
CA PRO A 45 -5.88 -16.52 7.78
C PRO A 45 -4.59 -15.71 7.75
N PRO A 46 -3.62 -15.97 8.64
CA PRO A 46 -2.34 -15.28 8.60
C PRO A 46 -1.57 -15.70 7.36
N ILE A 47 -0.89 -14.75 6.73
CA ILE A 47 0.10 -15.03 5.69
C ILE A 47 1.40 -15.33 6.42
N VAL A 48 1.96 -16.51 6.19
CA VAL A 48 3.19 -16.96 6.84
C VAL A 48 4.17 -17.33 5.75
N VAL A 49 5.35 -16.73 5.81
CA VAL A 49 6.51 -17.16 5.03
C VAL A 49 7.10 -18.36 5.76
N THR A 50 6.83 -19.55 5.25
CA THR A 50 7.25 -20.83 5.83
C THR A 50 8.62 -21.25 5.36
N LYS A 51 8.99 -20.87 4.14
CA LYS A 51 10.34 -21.07 3.60
C LYS A 51 11.23 -19.96 4.15
N ARG A 52 12.28 -20.32 4.89
CA ARG A 52 13.29 -19.34 5.32
C ARG A 52 14.38 -19.27 4.28
N ASP A 53 14.99 -18.10 4.18
CA ASP A 53 16.35 -18.00 3.62
C ASP A 53 17.22 -18.93 4.45
N VAL A 54 17.50 -20.11 3.91
CA VAL A 54 18.54 -21.00 4.43
C VAL A 54 19.85 -20.40 3.95
N GLY A 55 20.10 -19.18 4.45
CA GLY A 55 21.27 -18.40 4.15
C GLY A 55 22.49 -19.16 4.64
N GLY A 56 23.18 -19.79 3.70
CA GLY A 56 24.37 -20.58 3.96
C GLY A 56 24.06 -22.02 4.35
N PHE A 57 24.94 -22.91 3.89
CA PHE A 57 25.05 -24.28 4.37
C PHE A 57 25.05 -24.32 5.91
N ASP A 58 23.87 -24.50 6.53
CA ASP A 58 23.75 -24.50 7.98
C ASP A 58 24.37 -25.78 8.54
N ASN A 59 25.47 -25.57 9.27
CA ASN A 59 26.03 -26.40 10.34
C ASN A 59 25.78 -27.90 10.22
N VAL A 60 26.39 -28.54 9.23
CA VAL A 60 26.74 -29.95 9.35
C VAL A 60 27.75 -30.06 10.50
N ASN A 61 27.39 -30.84 11.52
CA ASN A 61 28.16 -31.08 12.72
C ASN A 61 29.65 -31.37 12.40
N MET A 62 30.53 -30.45 12.79
CA MET A 62 31.95 -30.38 12.38
C MET A 62 32.81 -31.57 12.81
N SER A 63 32.32 -32.47 13.66
CA SER A 63 33.07 -33.68 14.03
C SER A 63 33.00 -34.80 12.97
N ALA A 64 32.31 -34.59 11.84
CA ALA A 64 32.02 -35.66 10.88
C ALA A 64 32.51 -35.47 9.43
N LEU A 65 33.19 -34.38 9.04
CA LEU A 65 33.60 -34.19 7.63
C LEU A 65 35.01 -33.62 7.44
N ASP A 66 35.78 -34.37 6.64
CA ASP A 66 37.19 -34.22 6.31
C ASP A 66 37.31 -33.64 4.88
N THR A 67 37.94 -32.47 4.75
CA THR A 67 38.65 -31.92 3.56
C THR A 67 37.98 -31.78 2.17
N LEU A 68 36.65 -31.62 2.03
CA LEU A 68 36.02 -31.29 0.72
C LEU A 68 35.04 -30.09 0.72
N ASP A 69 34.42 -29.78 1.86
CA ASP A 69 33.39 -28.74 1.94
C ASP A 69 33.97 -27.31 2.12
N GLU A 70 35.18 -27.17 2.66
CA GLU A 70 35.91 -25.88 2.66
C GLU A 70 36.27 -25.41 1.23
N ALA A 71 36.51 -26.34 0.31
CA ALA A 71 36.70 -26.02 -1.10
C ALA A 71 35.38 -25.57 -1.79
N ARG A 72 34.21 -25.99 -1.28
CA ARG A 72 32.90 -25.49 -1.76
C ARG A 72 32.64 -24.05 -1.35
N ALA A 73 33.11 -23.62 -0.18
CA ALA A 73 32.94 -22.25 0.31
C ALA A 73 33.78 -21.19 -0.44
N VAL A 74 34.85 -21.60 -1.13
CA VAL A 74 35.76 -20.70 -1.87
C VAL A 74 35.19 -20.26 -3.24
N LEU A 75 34.21 -20.97 -3.80
CA LEU A 75 33.51 -20.62 -5.06
C LEU A 75 32.13 -19.97 -4.79
N LYS A 76 32.11 -18.83 -4.09
CA LYS A 76 30.89 -18.08 -3.74
C LYS A 76 29.97 -17.88 -4.95
N GLY A 77 28.64 -18.02 -4.80
CA GLY A 77 27.66 -17.70 -5.86
C GLY A 77 27.82 -16.28 -6.43
N THR A 78 28.29 -15.33 -5.61
CA THR A 78 28.68 -13.97 -6.04
C THR A 78 29.76 -13.96 -7.13
N SER A 79 30.72 -14.90 -7.09
CA SER A 79 31.76 -15.02 -8.11
C SER A 79 31.20 -15.50 -9.46
N ALA A 80 30.21 -16.39 -9.44
CA ALA A 80 29.51 -16.86 -10.63
C ALA A 80 28.68 -15.72 -11.25
N VAL A 81 27.96 -14.96 -10.43
CA VAL A 81 27.23 -13.76 -10.87
C VAL A 81 28.18 -12.74 -11.51
N ASN A 82 29.32 -12.45 -10.89
CA ASN A 82 30.31 -11.52 -11.43
C ASN A 82 30.93 -12.03 -12.74
N ALA A 83 31.21 -13.34 -12.84
CA ALA A 83 31.73 -13.95 -14.05
C ALA A 83 30.72 -13.84 -15.21
N MET A 84 29.45 -14.17 -14.96
CA MET A 84 28.39 -14.03 -15.95
C MET A 84 28.11 -12.57 -16.30
N LYS A 85 28.20 -11.65 -15.34
CA LYS A 85 28.07 -10.21 -15.59
C LYS A 85 29.14 -9.72 -16.58
N GLY A 86 30.38 -10.19 -16.44
CA GLY A 86 31.47 -9.85 -17.37
C GLY A 86 31.34 -10.52 -18.74
N MET A 87 30.78 -11.73 -18.81
CA MET A 87 30.61 -12.47 -20.09
C MET A 87 29.35 -12.07 -20.85
N ARG A 88 28.23 -11.82 -20.14
CA ARG A 88 26.93 -11.54 -20.73
C ARG A 88 26.71 -10.07 -21.03
N SER A 89 26.98 -9.20 -20.06
CA SER A 89 27.07 -7.73 -20.19
C SER A 89 26.17 -7.04 -21.24
N GLU A 90 24.94 -7.52 -21.42
CA GLU A 90 23.99 -6.91 -22.36
C GLU A 90 23.51 -5.56 -21.84
N SER A 91 23.06 -4.69 -22.74
CA SER A 91 22.60 -3.35 -22.36
C SER A 91 21.25 -3.40 -21.63
N THR A 92 20.94 -2.33 -20.89
CA THR A 92 19.62 -2.18 -20.25
C THR A 92 18.49 -2.19 -21.28
N GLU A 93 18.71 -1.62 -22.48
CA GLU A 93 17.74 -1.64 -23.57
C GLU A 93 17.49 -3.06 -24.09
N TYR A 94 18.52 -3.90 -24.17
CA TYR A 94 18.36 -5.32 -24.51
C TYR A 94 17.45 -6.01 -23.49
N TYR A 95 17.74 -5.87 -22.20
CA TYR A 95 16.96 -6.51 -21.14
C TYR A 95 15.50 -6.02 -21.11
N ASN A 96 15.28 -4.72 -21.33
CA ASN A 96 13.95 -4.13 -21.46
C ASN A 96 13.16 -4.73 -22.64
N SER A 97 13.78 -4.77 -23.83
CA SER A 97 13.14 -5.33 -25.02
C SER A 97 12.91 -6.83 -24.89
N SER A 98 13.87 -7.54 -24.31
CA SER A 98 13.79 -8.97 -24.04
C SER A 98 12.63 -9.32 -23.13
N LEU A 99 12.53 -8.67 -21.97
CA LEU A 99 11.46 -8.93 -21.03
C LEU A 99 10.09 -8.57 -21.63
N ALA A 100 10.00 -7.47 -22.37
CA ALA A 100 8.76 -7.10 -23.07
C ALA A 100 8.32 -8.18 -24.07
N ASN A 101 9.23 -8.69 -24.91
CA ASN A 101 8.91 -9.77 -25.85
C ASN A 101 8.50 -11.07 -25.11
N MET A 102 9.22 -11.43 -24.04
CA MET A 102 8.87 -12.60 -23.23
C MET A 102 7.47 -12.45 -22.61
N MET A 103 7.11 -11.28 -22.07
CA MET A 103 5.80 -11.03 -21.48
C MET A 103 4.67 -11.05 -22.51
N ILE A 104 4.90 -10.54 -23.73
CA ILE A 104 3.93 -10.64 -24.84
C ILE A 104 3.70 -12.12 -25.20
N THR A 105 4.78 -12.88 -25.36
CA THR A 105 4.71 -14.31 -25.67
C THR A 105 4.03 -15.09 -24.55
N PHE A 106 4.37 -14.84 -23.29
CA PHE A 106 3.72 -15.49 -22.16
C PHE A 106 2.23 -15.16 -22.09
N CYS A 107 1.85 -13.90 -22.26
CA CYS A 107 0.45 -13.50 -22.32
C CYS A 107 -0.35 -14.34 -23.32
N TYR A 108 0.21 -14.64 -24.50
CA TYR A 108 -0.49 -15.44 -25.50
C TYR A 108 -0.45 -16.95 -25.20
N LEU A 109 0.70 -17.48 -24.75
CA LEU A 109 0.89 -18.93 -24.57
C LEU A 109 0.25 -19.49 -23.30
N THR A 110 0.13 -18.68 -22.24
CA THR A 110 -0.45 -19.10 -20.96
C THR A 110 -1.94 -18.79 -20.83
N SER A 111 -2.49 -17.97 -21.74
CA SER A 111 -3.92 -17.62 -21.76
C SER A 111 -4.77 -18.70 -22.42
N THR A 112 -5.98 -18.92 -21.91
CA THR A 112 -6.99 -19.72 -22.60
C THR A 112 -7.62 -18.95 -23.77
N ALA A 113 -8.36 -19.63 -24.64
CA ALA A 113 -9.13 -18.96 -25.68
C ALA A 113 -10.15 -17.95 -25.13
N GLU A 114 -10.68 -18.22 -23.93
CA GLU A 114 -11.61 -17.33 -23.24
C GLU A 114 -10.90 -16.07 -22.72
N ASP A 115 -9.68 -16.19 -22.20
CA ASP A 115 -8.89 -15.05 -21.70
C ASP A 115 -8.48 -14.08 -22.81
N LEU A 116 -8.31 -14.60 -24.03
CA LEU A 116 -8.03 -13.80 -25.21
C LEU A 116 -9.29 -13.11 -25.76
N ASP A 117 -10.50 -13.52 -25.37
CA ASP A 117 -11.74 -12.89 -25.83
C ASP A 117 -12.07 -11.62 -25.02
N ARG A 118 -12.50 -10.58 -25.74
CA ARG A 118 -12.87 -9.27 -25.19
C ARG A 118 -14.17 -9.34 -24.39
N CYS A 119 -15.10 -10.16 -24.84
CA CYS A 119 -16.46 -10.18 -24.34
C CYS A 119 -16.70 -11.38 -23.43
N VAL A 120 -17.37 -11.15 -22.30
CA VAL A 120 -17.70 -12.20 -21.34
C VAL A 120 -19.20 -12.22 -21.02
N PRO A 121 -19.74 -13.36 -20.57
CA PRO A 121 -21.12 -13.44 -20.10
C PRO A 121 -21.41 -12.45 -18.95
N LEU A 122 -22.67 -12.01 -18.83
CA LEU A 122 -23.12 -11.05 -17.80
C LEU A 122 -22.88 -11.50 -16.35
N ASN A 123 -22.90 -12.81 -16.12
CA ASN A 123 -22.66 -13.43 -14.83
C ASN A 123 -21.19 -13.79 -14.58
N SER A 124 -20.29 -13.49 -15.53
CA SER A 124 -18.86 -13.77 -15.36
C SER A 124 -18.28 -12.92 -14.23
N PRO A 125 -17.42 -13.48 -13.36
CA PRO A 125 -16.64 -12.68 -12.41
C PRO A 125 -15.63 -11.77 -13.10
N HIS A 126 -15.36 -12.00 -14.39
CA HIS A 126 -14.48 -11.16 -15.20
C HIS A 126 -15.25 -10.10 -15.99
N ALA A 127 -16.54 -9.86 -15.72
CA ALA A 127 -17.34 -8.86 -16.39
C ALA A 127 -17.13 -7.47 -15.78
N GLN A 128 -16.71 -6.50 -16.59
CA GLN A 128 -16.62 -5.09 -16.22
C GLN A 128 -18.03 -4.50 -16.07
N ARG A 129 -18.38 -4.12 -14.84
CA ARG A 129 -19.69 -3.55 -14.50
C ARG A 129 -19.68 -2.02 -14.58
N ASN A 130 -20.88 -1.46 -14.79
CA ASN A 130 -21.09 -0.02 -14.83
C ASN A 130 -21.19 0.53 -13.40
N LYS A 131 -20.34 1.51 -13.10
CA LYS A 131 -20.10 2.05 -11.77
C LYS A 131 -21.25 2.98 -11.38
N GLY A 132 -22.15 2.51 -10.52
CA GLY A 132 -23.28 3.31 -10.03
C GLY A 132 -24.31 2.47 -9.29
N ASN A 133 -24.91 3.06 -8.25
CA ASN A 133 -25.94 2.43 -7.41
C ASN A 133 -26.94 1.62 -8.25
N PHE A 134 -27.03 0.30 -7.97
CA PHE A 134 -27.98 -0.68 -8.52
C PHE A 134 -27.69 -1.42 -9.83
N SER A 135 -26.45 -1.58 -10.30
CA SER A 135 -26.28 -2.22 -11.62
C SER A 135 -25.38 -3.45 -11.67
N ASN A 136 -26.03 -4.61 -11.85
CA ASN A 136 -25.53 -5.73 -12.65
C ASN A 136 -25.44 -5.37 -14.16
N THR A 137 -25.43 -4.08 -14.51
CA THR A 137 -25.34 -3.65 -15.92
C THR A 137 -23.89 -3.47 -16.30
N CYS A 138 -23.55 -3.89 -17.50
CA CYS A 138 -22.17 -3.91 -17.95
C CYS A 138 -21.75 -2.57 -18.51
N MET A 139 -20.47 -2.25 -18.36
CA MET A 139 -19.90 -1.04 -18.94
C MET A 139 -20.01 -1.11 -20.47
N VAL A 140 -20.58 -0.07 -21.08
CA VAL A 140 -20.73 0.02 -22.53
C VAL A 140 -19.57 0.84 -23.09
N ILE A 141 -18.83 0.24 -24.02
CA ILE A 141 -17.69 0.85 -24.69
C ILE A 141 -18.07 1.25 -26.13
N PRO A 142 -17.73 2.46 -26.58
CA PRO A 142 -18.04 2.92 -27.94
C PRO A 142 -17.18 2.22 -29.00
N GLY A 143 -17.68 2.15 -30.24
CA GLY A 143 -16.95 1.64 -31.41
C GLY A 143 -17.36 0.25 -31.89
N ASP A 144 -16.87 -0.13 -33.07
CA ASP A 144 -17.15 -1.42 -33.70
C ASP A 144 -16.67 -2.58 -32.83
N GLY A 145 -17.50 -3.63 -32.71
CA GLY A 145 -17.20 -4.79 -31.88
C GLY A 145 -17.44 -4.59 -30.38
N SER A 146 -18.20 -3.54 -29.97
CA SER A 146 -18.67 -3.37 -28.59
C SER A 146 -19.40 -4.62 -28.08
N CYS A 147 -19.02 -5.12 -26.90
CA CYS A 147 -19.65 -6.32 -26.32
C CYS A 147 -21.14 -6.15 -26.04
N ALA A 148 -21.59 -4.91 -25.81
CA ALA A 148 -23.00 -4.57 -25.62
C ALA A 148 -23.88 -4.98 -26.82
N SER A 149 -23.37 -4.84 -28.05
CA SER A 149 -24.07 -5.27 -29.28
C SER A 149 -24.32 -6.78 -29.36
N LYS A 150 -23.55 -7.56 -28.60
CA LYS A 150 -23.65 -9.02 -28.51
C LYS A 150 -24.40 -9.50 -27.25
N ASN A 151 -25.02 -8.58 -26.50
CA ASN A 151 -25.61 -8.85 -25.18
C ASN A 151 -24.60 -9.49 -24.20
N MET A 152 -23.34 -9.05 -24.29
CA MET A 152 -22.22 -9.49 -23.44
C MET A 152 -21.56 -8.28 -22.78
N CYS A 153 -20.72 -8.56 -21.80
CA CYS A 153 -20.00 -7.55 -21.03
C CYS A 153 -18.56 -7.44 -21.49
N GLU A 154 -18.00 -6.24 -21.37
CA GLU A 154 -16.56 -6.07 -21.51
C GLU A 154 -15.83 -6.86 -20.43
N ARG A 155 -14.72 -7.51 -20.76
CA ARG A 155 -13.89 -8.21 -19.78
C ARG A 155 -13.14 -7.22 -18.89
N LEU A 156 -12.89 -7.57 -17.63
CA LEU A 156 -11.91 -6.88 -16.78
C LEU A 156 -10.52 -6.88 -17.45
N PRO A 157 -9.67 -5.87 -17.18
CA PRO A 157 -8.33 -5.85 -17.72
C PRO A 157 -7.53 -7.13 -17.44
N ASN A 158 -6.78 -7.60 -18.43
CA ASN A 158 -5.85 -8.71 -18.30
C ASN A 158 -4.56 -8.43 -19.09
N CYS A 159 -3.77 -9.46 -19.40
CA CYS A 159 -2.51 -9.27 -20.12
C CYS A 159 -2.70 -8.70 -21.54
N LEU A 160 -3.83 -8.98 -22.20
CA LEU A 160 -4.14 -8.53 -23.57
C LEU A 160 -5.07 -7.31 -23.59
N TRP A 161 -6.13 -7.32 -22.79
CA TRP A 161 -7.16 -6.29 -22.81
C TRP A 161 -6.87 -5.21 -21.75
N PRO A 162 -6.61 -3.95 -22.13
CA PRO A 162 -6.35 -2.88 -21.17
C PRO A 162 -7.63 -2.43 -20.45
N THR A 163 -7.52 -1.59 -19.44
CA THR A 163 -8.66 -1.02 -18.72
C THR A 163 -9.67 -0.39 -19.68
N ALA A 164 -10.96 -0.69 -19.45
CA ALA A 164 -12.03 -0.19 -20.28
C ALA A 164 -12.25 1.32 -20.04
N ASP A 165 -12.27 2.12 -21.10
CA ASP A 165 -12.55 3.56 -21.07
C ASP A 165 -13.87 3.84 -21.80
N PRO A 166 -14.93 4.30 -21.11
CA PRO A 166 -16.23 4.55 -21.73
C PRO A 166 -16.20 5.67 -22.78
N THR A 167 -15.10 6.42 -22.90
CA THR A 167 -14.97 7.53 -23.85
C THR A 167 -14.29 7.14 -25.16
N LYS A 168 -13.68 5.95 -25.25
CA LYS A 168 -12.85 5.56 -26.40
C LYS A 168 -13.04 4.09 -26.79
N PRO A 169 -12.87 3.74 -28.07
CA PRO A 169 -12.82 2.33 -28.49
C PRO A 169 -11.70 1.57 -27.78
N ARG A 170 -12.01 0.36 -27.33
CA ARG A 170 -11.05 -0.52 -26.64
C ARG A 170 -10.32 -1.42 -27.64
N LEU A 171 -9.01 -1.24 -27.73
CA LEU A 171 -8.11 -2.05 -28.56
C LEU A 171 -7.26 -2.98 -27.68
N PRO A 172 -6.82 -4.14 -28.20
CA PRO A 172 -5.89 -5.00 -27.48
C PRO A 172 -4.54 -4.28 -27.29
N ARG A 173 -3.85 -4.58 -26.19
CA ARG A 173 -2.51 -4.07 -25.86
C ARG A 173 -1.47 -4.44 -26.92
N PHE A 174 -1.63 -5.62 -27.50
CA PHE A 174 -0.71 -6.16 -28.50
C PHE A 174 -1.48 -6.49 -29.77
N THR A 175 -0.96 -6.03 -30.91
CA THR A 175 -1.45 -6.45 -32.22
C THR A 175 -0.98 -7.87 -32.53
N LYS A 176 -1.65 -8.54 -33.48
CA LYS A 176 -1.20 -9.86 -33.95
C LYS A 176 0.24 -9.82 -34.47
N ASP A 177 0.62 -8.77 -35.19
CA ASP A 177 2.00 -8.61 -35.68
C ASP A 177 3.02 -8.50 -34.55
N GLN A 178 2.67 -7.81 -33.45
CA GLN A 178 3.53 -7.72 -32.27
C GLN A 178 3.67 -9.08 -31.56
N ILE A 179 2.59 -9.85 -31.46
CA ILE A 179 2.62 -11.21 -30.90
C ILE A 179 3.49 -12.12 -31.76
N ASP A 180 3.31 -12.09 -33.07
CA ASP A 180 4.07 -12.92 -34.00
C ASP A 180 5.56 -12.51 -34.04
N ALA A 181 5.86 -11.22 -33.92
CA ALA A 181 7.24 -10.72 -33.79
C ALA A 181 7.90 -11.10 -32.46
N ALA A 182 7.18 -10.99 -31.33
CA ALA A 182 7.66 -11.39 -30.02
C ALA A 182 7.93 -12.90 -29.96
N ASN A 183 7.03 -13.72 -30.50
CA ASN A 183 7.22 -15.16 -30.61
C ASN A 183 8.47 -15.50 -31.43
N ARG A 184 8.66 -14.86 -32.58
CA ARG A 184 9.88 -15.04 -33.40
C ARG A 184 11.13 -14.61 -32.65
N TRP A 185 11.06 -13.51 -31.90
CA TRP A 185 12.19 -13.05 -31.10
C TRP A 185 12.56 -14.08 -30.02
N VAL A 186 11.59 -14.63 -29.29
CA VAL A 186 11.83 -15.63 -28.24
C VAL A 186 12.39 -16.93 -28.82
N THR A 187 11.88 -17.40 -29.97
CA THR A 187 12.31 -18.68 -30.57
C THR A 187 13.61 -18.58 -31.36
N GLU A 188 13.89 -17.45 -32.00
CA GLU A 188 15.05 -17.27 -32.88
C GLU A 188 16.09 -16.33 -32.29
N SER A 189 15.74 -15.07 -32.05
CA SER A 189 16.69 -14.02 -31.65
C SER A 189 17.27 -14.24 -30.25
N TYR A 190 16.45 -14.65 -29.28
CA TYR A 190 16.92 -14.98 -27.94
C TYR A 190 17.85 -16.20 -27.97
N ALA A 191 17.47 -17.25 -28.70
CA ALA A 191 18.31 -18.43 -28.88
C ALA A 191 19.66 -18.08 -29.57
N GLN A 192 19.65 -17.19 -30.57
CA GLN A 192 20.87 -16.67 -31.20
C GLN A 192 21.73 -15.88 -30.21
N SER A 193 21.13 -15.11 -29.30
CA SER A 193 21.86 -14.40 -28.25
C SER A 193 22.56 -15.35 -27.27
N LEU A 194 22.15 -16.61 -27.16
CA LEU A 194 22.81 -17.63 -26.34
C LEU A 194 23.96 -18.34 -27.08
N ALA A 195 24.04 -18.23 -28.41
CA ALA A 195 25.03 -18.92 -29.23
C ALA A 195 26.50 -18.57 -28.89
N PRO A 196 26.89 -17.32 -28.57
CA PRO A 196 28.26 -16.98 -28.21
C PRO A 196 28.78 -17.73 -26.98
N TYR A 197 27.88 -18.09 -26.05
CA TYR A 197 28.23 -18.83 -24.82
C TYR A 197 28.44 -20.32 -25.09
N ALA A 198 27.73 -20.86 -26.08
CA ALA A 198 27.91 -22.24 -26.53
C ALA A 198 29.11 -22.40 -27.50
N GLY A 199 29.49 -21.34 -28.22
CA GLY A 199 30.48 -21.34 -29.29
C GLY A 199 31.85 -21.92 -28.91
N PRO A 200 32.51 -21.48 -27.82
CA PRO A 200 33.86 -21.94 -27.45
C PRO A 200 33.95 -23.45 -27.25
N GLY A 201 33.02 -24.06 -26.50
CA GLY A 201 33.04 -25.51 -26.28
C GLY A 201 32.77 -26.30 -27.56
N ILE A 202 31.85 -25.83 -28.41
CA ILE A 202 31.61 -26.47 -29.72
C ILE A 202 32.86 -26.38 -30.60
N ALA A 203 33.55 -25.25 -30.62
CA ALA A 203 34.81 -25.09 -31.36
C ALA A 203 35.88 -26.07 -30.86
N PHE A 204 36.06 -26.22 -29.54
CA PHE A 204 36.97 -27.22 -28.97
C PHE A 204 36.56 -28.66 -29.30
N ALA A 205 35.27 -28.97 -29.32
CA ALA A 205 34.76 -30.27 -29.71
C ALA A 205 35.08 -30.60 -31.18
N VAL A 206 34.84 -29.65 -32.10
CA VAL A 206 35.12 -29.79 -33.54
C VAL A 206 36.63 -29.91 -33.79
N LEU A 207 37.45 -29.06 -33.15
CA LEU A 207 38.90 -29.13 -33.26
C LEU A 207 39.44 -30.47 -32.76
N THR A 208 38.90 -30.96 -31.64
CA THR A 208 39.26 -32.27 -31.08
C THR A 208 38.86 -33.40 -32.02
N PHE A 209 37.66 -33.34 -32.61
CA PHE A 209 37.17 -34.33 -33.56
C PHE A 209 38.01 -34.36 -34.85
N LEU A 210 38.28 -33.20 -35.46
CA LEU A 210 39.10 -33.11 -36.66
C LEU A 210 40.55 -33.54 -36.39
N GLY A 211 41.11 -33.12 -35.26
CA GLY A 211 42.44 -33.54 -34.82
C GLY A 211 42.53 -35.04 -34.60
N PHE A 212 41.52 -35.64 -33.97
CA PHE A 212 41.42 -37.09 -33.79
C PHE A 212 41.29 -37.83 -35.12
N LEU A 213 40.44 -37.35 -36.03
CA LEU A 213 40.22 -37.97 -37.34
C LEU A 213 41.51 -37.93 -38.17
N LEU A 214 42.20 -36.79 -38.20
CA LEU A 214 43.50 -36.66 -38.86
C LEU A 214 44.54 -37.60 -38.24
N PHE A 215 44.64 -37.63 -36.91
CA PHE A 215 45.55 -38.52 -36.19
C PHE A 215 45.24 -40.00 -36.47
N PHE A 216 43.97 -40.39 -36.43
CA PHE A 216 43.52 -41.75 -36.70
C PHE A 216 43.83 -42.16 -38.13
N ILE A 217 43.56 -41.30 -39.12
CA ILE A 217 43.88 -41.58 -40.53
C ILE A 217 45.40 -41.75 -40.70
N MET A 218 46.18 -40.81 -40.17
CA MET A 218 47.64 -40.84 -40.29
C MET A 218 48.26 -42.05 -39.60
N ARG A 219 47.72 -42.47 -38.44
CA ARG A 219 48.20 -43.62 -37.68
C ARG A 219 47.74 -44.97 -38.24
N CYS A 220 46.49 -45.08 -38.66
CA CYS A 220 45.89 -46.35 -39.07
C CYS A 220 46.09 -46.68 -40.56
N PHE A 221 46.07 -45.67 -41.44
CA PHE A 221 46.16 -45.85 -42.91
C PHE A 221 47.51 -45.40 -43.48
N CYS A 222 48.11 -44.32 -42.96
CA CYS A 222 49.38 -43.80 -43.49
C CYS A 222 50.63 -44.27 -42.72
N ASN A 223 50.46 -45.01 -41.61
CA ASN A 223 51.53 -45.43 -40.68
C ASN A 223 52.50 -44.30 -40.24
N ARG A 224 52.01 -43.05 -40.23
CA ARG A 224 52.72 -41.84 -39.77
C ARG A 224 52.23 -41.45 -38.36
N CYS A 225 52.76 -40.36 -37.78
CA CYS A 225 52.40 -39.89 -36.44
C CYS A 225 52.66 -40.94 -35.32
N GLY A 226 53.88 -41.47 -35.29
CA GLY A 226 54.33 -42.40 -34.26
C GLY A 226 54.16 -43.88 -34.59
N GLY A 227 53.60 -44.24 -35.75
CA GLY A 227 53.63 -45.60 -36.31
C GLY A 227 52.88 -46.69 -35.51
N ARG A 228 52.60 -47.83 -36.15
CA ARG A 228 52.00 -49.02 -35.52
C ARG A 228 52.99 -49.78 -34.62
N ASP A 229 54.28 -49.69 -34.97
CA ASP A 229 55.33 -50.56 -34.43
C ASP A 229 56.24 -49.85 -33.40
N PRO A 230 56.71 -50.57 -32.37
CA PRO A 230 57.64 -50.04 -31.37
C PRO A 230 59.03 -49.74 -31.98
N VAL A 231 59.85 -48.95 -31.26
CA VAL A 231 61.25 -48.74 -31.64
C VAL A 231 62.03 -50.01 -31.33
N GLU A 232 62.82 -50.50 -32.29
CA GLU A 232 63.57 -51.76 -32.19
C GLU A 232 64.56 -51.81 -31.00
N ARG A 233 65.09 -50.65 -30.57
CA ARG A 233 66.04 -50.51 -29.45
C ARG A 233 65.43 -50.56 -28.04
N GLY A 234 64.11 -50.69 -27.90
CA GLY A 234 63.42 -50.67 -26.60
C GLY A 234 63.34 -49.29 -25.93
N TYR A 235 62.77 -49.21 -24.72
CA TYR A 235 62.58 -47.97 -23.96
C TYR A 235 63.13 -48.10 -22.53
N THR A 236 63.64 -46.99 -21.97
CA THR A 236 64.10 -46.95 -20.56
C THR A 236 62.93 -47.00 -19.57
N TRP A 237 63.22 -47.41 -18.33
CA TRP A 237 62.24 -47.39 -17.23
C TRP A 237 61.67 -45.98 -17.00
N CYS A 238 62.53 -44.96 -16.98
CA CYS A 238 62.09 -43.55 -16.91
C CYS A 238 61.20 -43.18 -18.10
N GLY A 239 61.51 -43.67 -19.32
CA GLY A 239 60.68 -43.47 -20.50
C GLY A 239 59.30 -44.14 -20.43
N VAL A 240 59.11 -45.18 -19.62
CA VAL A 240 57.78 -45.81 -19.44
C VAL A 240 57.02 -45.22 -18.24
N MET A 241 57.73 -44.89 -17.15
CA MET A 241 57.11 -44.40 -15.93
C MET A 241 56.62 -42.96 -16.00
N THR A 242 57.34 -42.06 -16.68
CA THR A 242 56.91 -40.65 -16.80
C THR A 242 55.49 -40.49 -17.39
N PRO A 243 55.15 -41.08 -18.56
CA PRO A 243 53.78 -41.02 -19.06
C PRO A 243 52.77 -41.80 -18.20
N GLY A 244 53.22 -42.82 -17.45
CA GLY A 244 52.38 -43.56 -16.50
C GLY A 244 51.97 -42.74 -15.28
N VAL A 245 52.93 -42.02 -14.67
CA VAL A 245 52.66 -41.11 -13.54
C VAL A 245 51.80 -39.94 -14.00
N ALA A 246 52.06 -39.37 -15.19
CA ALA A 246 51.22 -38.33 -15.76
C ALA A 246 49.77 -38.82 -15.99
N PHE A 247 49.60 -40.02 -16.55
CA PHE A 247 48.29 -40.65 -16.71
C PHE A 247 47.55 -40.79 -15.37
N PHE A 248 48.25 -41.22 -14.32
CA PHE A 248 47.69 -41.34 -12.98
C PHE A 248 47.26 -39.98 -12.40
N ILE A 249 48.09 -38.94 -12.49
CA ILE A 249 47.75 -37.59 -12.04
C ILE A 249 46.51 -37.07 -12.74
N PHE A 250 46.44 -37.19 -14.07
CA PHE A 250 45.25 -36.77 -14.82
C PHE A 250 44.01 -37.58 -14.45
N SER A 251 44.15 -38.88 -14.16
CA SER A 251 43.05 -39.72 -13.66
C SER A 251 42.51 -39.25 -12.31
N VAL A 252 43.39 -38.81 -11.39
CA VAL A 252 42.99 -38.23 -10.09
C VAL A 252 42.25 -36.91 -10.28
N VAL A 253 42.71 -36.05 -11.18
CA VAL A 253 42.02 -34.78 -11.48
C VAL A 253 40.63 -35.03 -12.07
N ILE A 254 40.50 -35.99 -13.01
CA ILE A 254 39.20 -36.40 -13.58
C ILE A 254 38.27 -36.91 -12.48
N PHE A 255 38.79 -37.67 -11.50
CA PHE A 255 38.02 -38.12 -10.35
C PHE A 255 37.51 -36.96 -9.47
N ILE A 256 38.37 -35.98 -9.16
CA ILE A 256 37.97 -34.79 -8.40
C ILE A 256 36.90 -33.99 -9.15
N CYS A 257 37.08 -33.73 -10.46
CA CYS A 257 36.09 -33.03 -11.28
C CYS A 257 34.75 -33.78 -11.34
N SER A 258 34.80 -35.11 -11.39
CA SER A 258 33.61 -35.98 -11.38
C SER A 258 32.85 -35.91 -10.07
N ALA A 259 33.56 -35.97 -8.93
CA ALA A 259 32.97 -35.84 -7.61
C ALA A 259 32.35 -34.45 -7.39
N ALA A 260 33.05 -33.38 -7.80
CA ALA A 260 32.55 -32.02 -7.71
C ALA A 260 31.28 -31.82 -8.55
N ALA A 261 31.27 -32.29 -9.79
CA ALA A 261 30.11 -32.17 -10.66
C ALA A 261 28.89 -33.00 -10.18
N TYR A 262 29.13 -34.19 -9.60
CA TYR A 262 28.06 -35.01 -9.02
C TYR A 262 27.34 -34.27 -7.88
N VAL A 263 28.10 -33.73 -6.94
CA VAL A 263 27.58 -32.94 -5.82
C VAL A 263 26.77 -31.74 -6.33
N GLN A 264 27.33 -30.99 -7.28
CA GLN A 264 26.68 -29.79 -7.78
C GLN A 264 25.41 -30.12 -8.58
N ASN A 265 25.37 -31.25 -9.29
CA ASN A 265 24.16 -31.70 -9.98
C ASN A 265 23.02 -32.02 -9.01
N ASN A 266 23.31 -32.68 -7.88
CA ASN A 266 22.31 -32.91 -6.83
C ASN A 266 21.84 -31.58 -6.22
N THR A 267 22.74 -30.61 -6.07
CA THR A 267 22.41 -29.25 -5.62
C THR A 267 21.45 -28.57 -6.59
N VAL A 268 21.70 -28.60 -7.91
CA VAL A 268 20.78 -28.02 -8.92
C VAL A 268 19.39 -28.66 -8.84
N THR A 269 19.29 -29.97 -8.65
CA THR A 269 17.97 -30.62 -8.52
C THR A 269 17.25 -30.19 -7.25
N ALA A 270 17.91 -30.24 -6.09
CA ALA A 270 17.31 -29.82 -4.83
C ALA A 270 16.90 -28.35 -4.84
N ARG A 271 17.76 -27.47 -5.36
CA ARG A 271 17.49 -26.03 -5.43
C ARG A 271 16.43 -25.64 -6.43
N MET A 272 16.22 -26.43 -7.49
CA MET A 272 15.09 -26.20 -8.39
C MET A 272 13.77 -26.54 -7.71
N HIS A 273 13.72 -27.62 -6.91
CA HIS A 273 12.55 -27.93 -6.10
C HIS A 273 12.30 -26.86 -5.04
N ASP A 274 13.35 -26.38 -4.36
CA ASP A 274 13.23 -25.25 -3.42
C ASP A 274 12.68 -23.99 -4.12
N LEU A 275 13.16 -23.67 -5.32
CA LEU A 275 12.68 -22.51 -6.10
C LEU A 275 11.19 -22.64 -6.44
N LEU A 276 10.78 -23.79 -6.98
CA LEU A 276 9.40 -24.01 -7.41
C LEU A 276 8.42 -24.09 -6.22
N ASP A 277 8.88 -24.62 -5.08
CA ASP A 277 8.15 -24.59 -3.82
C ASP A 277 7.95 -23.14 -3.33
N VAL A 278 8.99 -22.31 -3.33
CA VAL A 278 8.89 -20.91 -2.91
C VAL A 278 8.00 -20.11 -3.86
N LEU A 279 8.10 -20.33 -5.18
CA LEU A 279 7.20 -19.70 -6.15
C LEU A 279 5.73 -20.11 -5.91
N THR A 280 5.50 -21.37 -5.57
CA THR A 280 4.15 -21.86 -5.21
C THR A 280 3.63 -21.22 -3.93
N GLU A 281 4.51 -21.01 -2.95
CA GLU A 281 4.18 -20.28 -1.72
C GLU A 281 3.83 -18.82 -2.01
N VAL A 282 4.63 -18.10 -2.81
CA VAL A 282 4.34 -16.72 -3.25
C VAL A 282 2.95 -16.62 -3.87
N ILE A 283 2.64 -17.53 -4.80
CA ILE A 283 1.33 -17.60 -5.47
C ILE A 283 0.20 -17.87 -4.46
N THR A 284 0.43 -18.78 -3.51
CA THR A 284 -0.55 -19.11 -2.47
C THR A 284 -0.80 -17.94 -1.54
N ASN A 285 0.26 -17.25 -1.12
CA ASN A 285 0.21 -16.09 -0.23
C ASN A 285 -0.43 -14.88 -0.93
N LEU A 286 -0.16 -14.64 -2.21
CA LEU A 286 -0.83 -13.62 -3.02
C LEU A 286 -2.34 -13.90 -3.17
N ASN A 287 -2.71 -15.16 -3.41
CA ASN A 287 -4.11 -15.57 -3.49
C ASN A 287 -4.84 -15.43 -2.14
N MET A 288 -4.20 -15.81 -1.03
CA MET A 288 -4.74 -15.61 0.32
C MET A 288 -4.91 -14.12 0.63
N ASN A 289 -3.91 -13.29 0.33
CA ASN A 289 -3.99 -11.84 0.51
C ASN A 289 -5.15 -11.23 -0.28
N SER A 290 -5.29 -11.62 -1.55
CA SER A 290 -6.38 -11.14 -2.42
C SER A 290 -7.74 -11.56 -1.86
N LYS A 291 -7.89 -12.81 -1.41
CA LYS A 291 -9.13 -13.32 -0.80
C LYS A 291 -9.47 -12.61 0.52
N ASN A 292 -8.48 -12.32 1.35
CA ASN A 292 -8.64 -11.62 2.62
C ASN A 292 -9.14 -10.19 2.41
N LEU A 293 -8.70 -9.51 1.34
CA LEU A 293 -9.16 -8.17 0.98
C LEU A 293 -10.51 -8.16 0.23
N LEU A 294 -10.77 -9.17 -0.63
CA LEU A 294 -12.03 -9.31 -1.36
C LEU A 294 -13.23 -9.58 -0.42
N THR A 295 -13.02 -10.30 0.68
CA THR A 295 -14.08 -10.66 1.63
C THR A 295 -14.83 -9.45 2.19
N PRO A 296 -14.18 -8.45 2.82
CA PRO A 296 -14.87 -7.26 3.29
C PRO A 296 -15.41 -6.37 2.15
N LEU A 297 -14.77 -6.36 0.98
CA LEU A 297 -15.28 -5.60 -0.18
C LEU A 297 -16.63 -6.13 -0.67
N ARG A 298 -16.75 -7.45 -0.81
CA ARG A 298 -18.03 -8.10 -1.16
C ARG A 298 -19.09 -7.88 -0.09
N ALA A 299 -18.70 -7.93 1.18
CA ALA A 299 -19.61 -7.61 2.27
C ALA A 299 -20.10 -6.15 2.24
N ILE A 300 -19.27 -5.19 1.81
CA ILE A 300 -19.70 -3.79 1.58
C ILE A 300 -20.77 -3.74 0.48
N GLN A 301 -20.54 -4.44 -0.64
CA GLN A 301 -21.47 -4.48 -1.77
C GLN A 301 -22.82 -5.11 -1.39
N ASP A 302 -22.80 -6.24 -0.67
CA ASP A 302 -24.00 -6.93 -0.20
C ASP A 302 -24.87 -6.03 0.72
N LEU A 303 -24.24 -5.10 1.43
CA LEU A 303 -24.90 -4.15 2.33
C LEU A 303 -25.47 -2.91 1.62
N GLN A 304 -25.25 -2.74 0.31
CA GLN A 304 -25.62 -1.52 -0.43
C GLN A 304 -27.11 -1.17 -0.33
N GLY A 305 -27.98 -2.12 -0.66
CA GLY A 305 -29.42 -1.89 -0.66
C GLY A 305 -29.96 -1.54 0.74
N ILE A 306 -29.50 -2.27 1.75
CA ILE A 306 -29.91 -2.09 3.16
C ILE A 306 -29.42 -0.74 3.68
N THR A 307 -28.13 -0.45 3.52
CA THR A 307 -27.51 0.79 4.02
C THR A 307 -28.12 2.01 3.35
N THR A 308 -28.30 1.98 2.03
CA THR A 308 -28.89 3.09 1.28
C THR A 308 -30.31 3.39 1.75
N ALA A 309 -31.14 2.36 1.88
CA ALA A 309 -32.51 2.50 2.37
C ALA A 309 -32.55 3.06 3.81
N GLN A 310 -31.66 2.57 4.68
CA GLN A 310 -31.60 3.02 6.07
C GLN A 310 -31.17 4.48 6.18
N VAL A 311 -30.13 4.90 5.45
CA VAL A 311 -29.64 6.29 5.44
C VAL A 311 -30.68 7.23 4.82
N GLN A 312 -31.34 6.83 3.74
CA GLN A 312 -32.43 7.60 3.14
C GLN A 312 -33.59 7.78 4.12
N SER A 313 -34.00 6.70 4.80
CA SER A 313 -35.10 6.75 5.78
C SER A 313 -34.79 7.68 6.95
N VAL A 314 -33.59 7.60 7.53
CA VAL A 314 -33.20 8.42 8.68
C VAL A 314 -32.99 9.90 8.31
N LEU A 315 -32.44 10.18 7.12
CA LEU A 315 -32.06 11.54 6.73
C LEU A 315 -33.13 12.28 5.91
N ALA A 316 -34.21 11.64 5.48
CA ALA A 316 -35.27 12.25 4.67
C ALA A 316 -35.93 13.47 5.34
N ASP A 317 -36.21 13.38 6.65
CA ASP A 317 -36.88 14.44 7.42
C ASP A 317 -35.90 15.21 8.33
N THR A 318 -34.78 15.70 7.79
CA THR A 318 -33.76 16.45 8.56
C THR A 318 -33.73 17.95 8.28
N SER A 319 -34.53 18.45 7.33
CA SER A 319 -34.56 19.87 6.96
C SER A 319 -35.02 20.80 8.09
N TRP A 320 -35.78 20.27 9.05
CA TRP A 320 -36.23 21.00 10.23
C TRP A 320 -35.09 21.36 11.18
N VAL A 321 -33.95 20.65 11.16
CA VAL A 321 -32.81 20.90 12.05
C VAL A 321 -32.24 22.29 11.80
N GLY A 322 -31.85 22.59 10.56
CA GLY A 322 -31.33 23.90 10.18
C GLY A 322 -32.42 24.98 10.14
N THR A 323 -33.60 24.67 9.60
CA THR A 323 -34.70 25.64 9.49
C THR A 323 -35.21 26.09 10.86
N GLY A 324 -35.39 25.16 11.80
CA GLY A 324 -35.81 25.45 13.16
C GLY A 324 -34.78 26.27 13.94
N ALA A 325 -33.49 25.96 13.79
CA ALA A 325 -32.43 26.76 14.43
C ALA A 325 -32.35 28.19 13.87
N ARG A 326 -32.47 28.37 12.55
CA ARG A 326 -32.53 29.70 11.92
C ARG A 326 -33.74 30.51 12.40
N GLN A 327 -34.89 29.86 12.55
CA GLN A 327 -36.08 30.51 13.12
C GLN A 327 -35.83 30.97 14.56
N LEU A 328 -35.24 30.12 15.41
CA LEU A 328 -34.88 30.48 16.78
C LEU A 328 -33.86 31.62 16.84
N GLN A 329 -32.83 31.61 16.00
CA GLN A 329 -31.88 32.70 15.91
C GLN A 329 -32.57 34.03 15.60
N ALA A 330 -33.44 34.05 14.58
CA ALA A 330 -34.18 35.25 14.18
C ALA A 330 -35.09 35.78 15.31
N ILE A 331 -35.63 34.89 16.15
CA ILE A 331 -36.40 35.27 17.34
C ILE A 331 -35.50 35.87 18.41
N GLY A 332 -34.33 35.28 18.67
CA GLY A 332 -33.34 35.84 19.60
C GLY A 332 -32.86 37.23 19.17
N GLU A 333 -32.61 37.43 17.87
CA GLU A 333 -32.27 38.73 17.28
C GLU A 333 -33.42 39.74 17.40
N ASN A 334 -34.66 39.31 17.20
CA ASN A 334 -35.83 40.16 17.39
C ASN A 334 -35.99 40.57 18.86
N PHE A 335 -35.71 39.66 19.80
CA PHE A 335 -35.72 39.95 21.23
C PHE A 335 -34.65 40.98 21.62
N ASP A 336 -33.40 40.79 21.17
CA ASP A 336 -32.30 41.74 21.35
C ASP A 336 -32.68 43.13 20.78
N ALA A 337 -33.10 43.19 19.52
CA ALA A 337 -33.48 44.44 18.86
C ALA A 337 -34.64 45.16 19.56
N THR A 338 -35.56 44.42 20.18
CA THR A 338 -36.72 44.99 20.87
C THR A 338 -36.36 45.59 22.22
N TYR A 339 -35.47 44.93 22.98
CA TYR A 339 -35.26 45.25 24.40
C TYR A 339 -33.93 45.93 24.71
N THR A 340 -32.89 45.80 23.88
CA THR A 340 -31.58 46.41 24.14
C THR A 340 -31.62 47.95 24.12
N SER A 341 -32.34 48.55 23.18
CA SER A 341 -32.57 50.00 23.11
C SER A 341 -34.05 50.37 23.27
N GLY A 342 -34.86 49.40 23.72
CA GLY A 342 -36.30 49.56 23.78
C GLY A 342 -36.76 50.46 24.92
N PHE A 343 -36.12 50.40 26.07
CA PHE A 343 -36.59 51.11 27.27
C PHE A 343 -36.35 52.63 27.16
N PRO A 344 -37.31 53.46 27.61
CA PRO A 344 -37.15 54.91 27.56
C PRO A 344 -35.99 55.37 28.46
N THR A 345 -35.29 56.41 28.01
CA THR A 345 -34.34 57.16 28.84
C THR A 345 -34.92 58.55 29.07
N THR A 346 -35.28 58.84 30.31
CA THR A 346 -36.00 60.06 30.66
C THR A 346 -35.39 60.66 31.91
N CYS A 347 -34.99 61.93 31.85
CA CYS A 347 -34.54 62.69 33.00
C CYS A 347 -35.41 63.92 33.20
N ILE A 348 -35.72 64.24 34.46
CA ILE A 348 -36.44 65.45 34.88
C ILE A 348 -35.55 66.27 35.82
N GLN A 349 -36.00 67.45 36.24
CA GLN A 349 -35.26 68.31 37.18
C GLN A 349 -33.79 68.54 36.74
N ASN A 350 -33.60 68.95 35.49
CA ASN A 350 -32.26 69.19 34.90
C ASN A 350 -31.28 68.01 34.96
N GLY A 351 -31.76 66.77 35.13
CA GLY A 351 -30.92 65.57 35.17
C GLY A 351 -30.78 64.92 36.54
N ASP A 352 -31.33 65.50 37.60
CA ASP A 352 -31.18 65.00 38.96
C ASP A 352 -31.95 63.70 39.23
N LEU A 353 -33.06 63.48 38.50
CA LEU A 353 -33.78 62.22 38.48
C LEU A 353 -33.89 61.68 37.07
N CYS A 354 -33.27 60.51 36.84
CA CYS A 354 -33.28 59.82 35.57
C CYS A 354 -33.82 58.39 35.72
N LEU A 355 -34.68 58.00 34.78
CA LEU A 355 -35.04 56.61 34.52
C LEU A 355 -34.23 56.14 33.31
N THR A 356 -33.32 55.20 33.55
CA THR A 356 -32.39 54.67 32.54
C THR A 356 -32.35 53.16 32.62
N CYS A 357 -32.23 52.49 31.48
CA CYS A 357 -32.08 51.04 31.48
C CYS A 357 -30.70 50.62 32.01
N PRO A 358 -30.62 49.77 33.05
CA PRO A 358 -29.34 49.28 33.52
C PRO A 358 -28.72 48.30 32.51
N GLY A 359 -27.39 48.30 32.39
CA GLY A 359 -26.67 47.45 31.43
C GLY A 359 -26.91 45.93 31.60
N VAL A 360 -27.25 45.49 32.82
CA VAL A 360 -27.64 44.09 33.09
C VAL A 360 -28.91 43.69 32.34
N ILE A 361 -29.86 44.62 32.18
CA ILE A 361 -31.10 44.40 31.44
C ILE A 361 -30.86 44.72 29.96
N CYS A 362 -30.43 45.95 29.66
CA CYS A 362 -30.13 46.42 28.30
C CYS A 362 -28.67 46.16 27.93
N GLY A 363 -28.41 45.03 27.28
CA GLY A 363 -27.09 44.61 26.83
C GLY A 363 -26.63 43.29 27.44
N GLY A 364 -27.06 42.98 28.66
CA GLY A 364 -26.88 41.66 29.27
C GLY A 364 -28.02 40.72 28.90
N THR A 365 -29.13 40.84 29.63
CA THR A 365 -30.29 39.93 29.53
C THR A 365 -31.01 40.02 28.19
N SER A 366 -31.09 41.20 27.59
CA SER A 366 -31.68 41.38 26.26
C SER A 366 -30.87 40.69 25.14
N VAL A 367 -29.55 40.54 25.30
CA VAL A 367 -28.64 39.95 24.28
C VAL A 367 -28.42 38.45 24.50
N ALA A 368 -28.60 37.96 25.74
CA ALA A 368 -28.37 36.55 26.08
C ALA A 368 -29.16 35.54 25.21
N PRO A 369 -30.45 35.76 24.86
CA PRO A 369 -31.18 34.85 23.98
C PRO A 369 -30.58 34.78 22.57
N LYS A 370 -30.24 35.92 21.98
CA LYS A 370 -29.55 35.96 20.67
C LYS A 370 -28.25 35.17 20.69
N THR A 371 -27.43 35.38 21.71
CA THR A 371 -26.12 34.71 21.84
C THR A 371 -26.29 33.19 21.96
N THR A 372 -27.21 32.76 22.83
CA THR A 372 -27.48 31.34 23.07
C THR A 372 -28.06 30.65 21.83
N LEU A 373 -29.04 31.26 21.18
CA LEU A 373 -29.71 30.68 20.00
C LEU A 373 -28.82 30.73 18.75
N THR A 374 -27.87 31.66 18.66
CA THR A 374 -26.81 31.63 17.64
C THR A 374 -25.92 30.41 17.83
N ALA A 375 -25.48 30.09 19.06
CA ALA A 375 -24.70 28.89 19.32
C ALA A 375 -25.47 27.59 18.98
N TRP A 376 -26.80 27.58 19.16
CA TRP A 376 -27.64 26.44 18.75
C TRP A 376 -27.71 26.29 17.24
N ARG A 377 -27.71 27.40 16.50
CA ARG A 377 -27.59 27.37 15.05
C ARG A 377 -26.25 26.79 14.61
N ASP A 378 -25.15 27.16 15.24
CA ASP A 378 -23.84 26.62 14.88
C ASP A 378 -23.81 25.08 15.02
N ILE A 379 -24.44 24.55 16.08
CA ILE A 379 -24.63 23.10 16.27
C ILE A 379 -25.49 22.50 15.13
N ALA A 380 -26.58 23.15 14.77
CA ALA A 380 -27.48 22.69 13.71
C ALA A 380 -26.78 22.68 12.33
N ASP A 381 -25.98 23.70 12.02
CA ASP A 381 -25.20 23.81 10.78
C ASP A 381 -24.14 22.68 10.70
N GLN A 382 -23.52 22.32 11.83
CA GLN A 382 -22.59 21.18 11.92
C GLN A 382 -23.27 19.81 11.72
N LEU A 383 -24.47 19.63 12.28
CA LEU A 383 -25.29 18.45 12.04
C LEU A 383 -25.71 18.33 10.58
N GLU A 384 -26.17 19.43 9.97
CA GLU A 384 -26.58 19.46 8.56
C GLU A 384 -25.41 19.10 7.63
N SER A 385 -24.20 19.62 7.92
CA SER A 385 -22.97 19.22 7.22
C SER A 385 -22.69 17.72 7.34
N THR A 386 -22.95 17.12 8.50
CA THR A 386 -22.72 15.69 8.74
C THR A 386 -23.72 14.83 7.99
N PHE A 387 -24.98 15.24 7.93
CA PHE A 387 -26.00 14.58 7.13
C PHE A 387 -25.68 14.65 5.64
N ARG A 388 -25.20 15.79 5.15
CA ARG A 388 -24.76 15.94 3.76
C ARG A 388 -23.62 14.99 3.43
N MET A 389 -22.57 14.96 4.26
CA MET A 389 -21.42 14.06 4.10
C MET A 389 -21.83 12.58 4.08
N THR A 390 -22.76 12.19 4.95
CA THR A 390 -23.30 10.82 4.98
C THR A 390 -24.04 10.49 3.68
N ARG A 391 -24.90 11.40 3.18
CA ARG A 391 -25.62 11.22 1.91
C ARG A 391 -24.66 11.09 0.72
N GLU A 392 -23.67 11.97 0.65
CA GLU A 392 -22.67 11.97 -0.41
C GLU A 392 -21.82 10.69 -0.40
N THR A 393 -21.43 10.21 0.78
CA THR A 393 -20.62 8.99 0.91
C THR A 393 -21.43 7.73 0.59
N VAL A 394 -22.74 7.72 0.84
CA VAL A 394 -23.57 6.52 0.70
C VAL A 394 -24.28 6.45 -0.66
N TYR A 395 -24.92 7.52 -1.14
CA TYR A 395 -25.79 7.41 -2.33
C TYR A 395 -25.90 8.63 -3.27
N THR A 396 -25.51 9.85 -2.88
CA THR A 396 -25.62 11.03 -3.76
C THR A 396 -24.31 11.51 -4.36
N GLY A 397 -23.16 11.06 -3.84
CA GLY A 397 -21.85 11.52 -4.29
C GLY A 397 -21.44 10.91 -5.61
N ALA A 398 -20.55 11.61 -6.34
CA ALA A 398 -19.93 11.10 -7.55
C ALA A 398 -19.09 9.84 -7.31
N THR A 399 -18.57 9.67 -6.10
CA THR A 399 -17.91 8.45 -5.64
C THR A 399 -18.47 8.09 -4.27
N THR A 400 -19.23 7.00 -4.21
CA THR A 400 -19.78 6.46 -2.96
C THR A 400 -18.88 5.35 -2.42
N VAL A 401 -19.12 4.94 -1.18
CA VAL A 401 -18.43 3.78 -0.58
C VAL A 401 -18.63 2.51 -1.40
N PHE A 402 -19.80 2.34 -2.03
CA PHE A 402 -20.10 1.17 -2.86
C PHE A 402 -19.38 1.22 -4.21
N SER A 403 -19.40 2.37 -4.91
CA SER A 403 -18.65 2.48 -6.18
C SER A 403 -17.14 2.35 -5.98
N ALA A 404 -16.62 2.82 -4.84
CA ALA A 404 -15.22 2.64 -4.49
C ALA A 404 -14.88 1.18 -4.13
N ALA A 405 -15.81 0.47 -3.48
CA ALA A 405 -15.67 -0.95 -3.20
C ALA A 405 -15.69 -1.79 -4.48
N ASP A 406 -16.56 -1.48 -5.44
CA ASP A 406 -16.59 -2.11 -6.78
C ASP A 406 -15.24 -1.95 -7.48
N ASP A 407 -14.68 -0.73 -7.49
CA ASP A 407 -13.38 -0.44 -8.10
C ASP A 407 -12.23 -1.21 -7.45
N ALA A 408 -12.29 -1.39 -6.13
CA ALA A 408 -11.32 -2.17 -5.38
C ALA A 408 -11.49 -3.68 -5.63
N GLU A 409 -12.73 -4.18 -5.75
CA GLU A 409 -13.02 -5.58 -6.04
C GLU A 409 -12.52 -5.96 -7.45
N ASP A 410 -12.82 -5.13 -8.45
CA ASP A 410 -12.34 -5.31 -9.83
C ASP A 410 -10.81 -5.42 -9.85
N ALA A 411 -10.12 -4.49 -9.18
CA ALA A 411 -8.66 -4.48 -9.11
C ALA A 411 -8.08 -5.75 -8.47
N LEU A 412 -8.69 -6.25 -7.38
CA LEU A 412 -8.24 -7.48 -6.72
C LEU A 412 -8.60 -8.74 -7.50
N THR A 413 -9.72 -8.74 -8.23
CA THR A 413 -10.11 -9.86 -9.09
C THR A 413 -9.10 -10.02 -10.23
N ILE A 414 -8.60 -8.91 -10.78
CA ILE A 414 -7.53 -8.92 -11.79
C ILE A 414 -6.23 -9.49 -11.21
N VAL A 415 -5.84 -9.06 -10.00
CA VAL A 415 -4.64 -9.56 -9.30
C VAL A 415 -4.77 -11.05 -9.01
N ALA A 416 -5.91 -11.50 -8.48
CA ALA A 416 -6.17 -12.90 -8.17
C ALA A 416 -6.14 -13.79 -9.42
N THR A 417 -6.69 -13.31 -10.54
CA THR A 417 -6.66 -14.02 -11.82
C THR A 417 -5.22 -14.17 -12.32
N ALA A 418 -4.47 -13.06 -12.39
CA ALA A 418 -3.06 -13.08 -12.81
C ALA A 418 -2.19 -13.99 -11.91
N THR A 419 -2.48 -14.02 -10.61
CA THR A 419 -1.80 -14.89 -9.65
C THR A 419 -2.14 -16.37 -9.89
N SER A 420 -3.42 -16.68 -10.15
CA SER A 420 -3.87 -18.03 -10.48
C SER A 420 -3.24 -18.56 -11.78
N ASP A 421 -3.18 -17.75 -12.83
CA ASP A 421 -2.59 -18.11 -14.12
C ASP A 421 -1.08 -18.37 -13.98
N SER A 422 -0.40 -17.56 -13.16
CA SER A 422 1.00 -17.78 -12.81
C SER A 422 1.17 -19.10 -12.06
N GLY A 423 0.23 -19.46 -11.17
CA GLY A 423 0.21 -20.75 -10.47
C GLY A 423 0.11 -21.95 -11.40
N ALA A 424 -0.79 -21.90 -12.40
CA ALA A 424 -0.89 -22.95 -13.41
C ALA A 424 0.41 -23.10 -14.22
N THR A 425 1.07 -21.98 -14.52
CA THR A 425 2.36 -21.97 -15.22
C THR A 425 3.46 -22.62 -14.38
N VAL A 426 3.59 -22.25 -13.09
CA VAL A 426 4.56 -22.85 -12.17
C VAL A 426 4.32 -24.35 -12.00
N ALA A 427 3.07 -24.79 -11.86
CA ALA A 427 2.73 -26.20 -11.78
C ALA A 427 3.11 -26.99 -13.06
N SER A 428 2.91 -26.39 -14.23
CA SER A 428 3.32 -26.98 -15.52
C SER A 428 4.84 -27.11 -15.63
N VAL A 429 5.59 -26.08 -15.18
CA VAL A 429 7.05 -26.11 -15.13
C VAL A 429 7.55 -27.18 -14.16
N GLN A 430 6.95 -27.29 -12.97
CA GLN A 430 7.25 -28.34 -12.00
C GLN A 430 7.04 -29.74 -12.58
N ALA A 431 5.89 -30.00 -13.19
CA ALA A 431 5.59 -31.29 -13.80
C ALA A 431 6.59 -31.64 -14.93
N THR A 432 6.96 -30.65 -15.74
CA THR A 432 7.96 -30.80 -16.80
C THR A 432 9.35 -31.08 -16.22
N PHE A 433 9.72 -30.35 -15.17
CA PHE A 433 10.99 -30.52 -14.50
C PHE A 433 11.10 -31.90 -13.84
N ASP A 434 10.08 -32.38 -13.15
CA ASP A 434 10.08 -33.68 -12.48
C ASP A 434 10.25 -34.83 -13.50
N ASN A 435 9.61 -34.72 -14.67
CA ASN A 435 9.77 -35.69 -15.75
C ASN A 435 11.21 -35.70 -16.32
N ILE A 436 11.82 -34.53 -16.49
CA ILE A 436 13.16 -34.39 -17.09
C ILE A 436 14.28 -34.66 -16.08
N SER A 437 14.08 -34.34 -14.79
CA SER A 437 15.11 -34.37 -13.75
C SER A 437 15.74 -35.77 -13.56
N TYR A 438 14.93 -36.83 -13.68
CA TYR A 438 15.39 -38.22 -13.64
C TYR A 438 16.34 -38.54 -14.81
N THR A 439 15.99 -38.09 -16.03
CA THR A 439 16.81 -38.33 -17.23
C THR A 439 18.07 -37.46 -17.25
N ARG A 440 17.98 -36.22 -16.77
CA ARG A 440 19.09 -35.26 -16.69
C ARG A 440 20.19 -35.72 -15.73
N SER A 441 19.81 -36.08 -14.51
CA SER A 441 20.75 -36.55 -13.49
C SER A 441 21.49 -37.81 -13.95
N GLY A 442 20.79 -38.74 -14.62
CA GLY A 442 21.40 -39.92 -15.23
C GLY A 442 22.40 -39.59 -16.34
N LEU A 443 22.11 -38.62 -17.22
CA LEU A 443 22.95 -38.29 -18.37
C LEU A 443 24.26 -37.60 -17.96
N VAL A 444 24.19 -36.58 -17.10
CA VAL A 444 25.38 -35.88 -16.60
C VAL A 444 26.28 -36.83 -15.79
N LEU A 445 25.68 -37.67 -14.94
CA LEU A 445 26.39 -38.69 -14.17
C LEU A 445 27.07 -39.73 -15.07
N SER A 446 26.41 -40.14 -16.16
CA SER A 446 26.96 -41.14 -17.10
C SER A 446 28.28 -40.68 -17.72
N ILE A 447 28.44 -39.39 -18.03
CA ILE A 447 29.68 -38.84 -18.61
C ILE A 447 30.85 -39.00 -17.64
N PHE A 448 30.63 -38.76 -16.36
CA PHE A 448 31.66 -38.89 -15.34
C PHE A 448 32.00 -40.35 -15.03
N ILE A 449 31.00 -41.22 -14.93
CA ILE A 449 31.22 -42.67 -14.75
C ILE A 449 32.00 -43.24 -15.94
N LEU A 450 31.66 -42.84 -17.18
CA LEU A 450 32.40 -43.24 -18.37
C LEU A 450 33.84 -42.73 -18.34
N GLY A 451 34.09 -41.52 -17.82
CA GLY A 451 35.44 -40.98 -17.64
C GLY A 451 36.28 -41.78 -16.67
N LEU A 452 35.71 -42.14 -15.52
CA LEU A 452 36.35 -43.02 -14.54
C LEU A 452 36.61 -44.42 -15.10
N PHE A 453 35.67 -44.95 -15.87
CA PHE A 453 35.82 -46.24 -16.55
C PHE A 453 36.97 -46.21 -17.57
N VAL A 454 37.06 -45.13 -18.36
CA VAL A 454 38.17 -44.91 -19.31
C VAL A 454 39.53 -44.84 -18.59
N ALA A 455 39.60 -44.10 -17.49
CA ALA A 455 40.80 -44.01 -16.66
C ALA A 455 41.19 -45.38 -16.06
N PHE A 456 40.21 -46.14 -15.55
CA PHE A 456 40.41 -47.49 -15.03
C PHE A 456 40.95 -48.46 -16.08
N LEU A 457 40.38 -48.48 -17.28
CA LEU A 457 40.87 -49.32 -18.38
C LEU A 457 42.33 -48.99 -18.75
N GLY A 458 42.68 -47.69 -18.75
CA GLY A 458 44.04 -47.24 -19.02
C GLY A 458 45.02 -47.66 -17.93
N MET A 459 44.65 -47.48 -16.66
CA MET A 459 45.46 -47.90 -15.51
C MET A 459 45.63 -49.42 -15.44
N ALA A 460 44.57 -50.20 -15.70
CA ALA A 460 44.63 -51.65 -15.74
C ALA A 460 45.56 -52.14 -16.87
N GLY A 461 45.47 -51.51 -18.05
CA GLY A 461 46.36 -51.80 -19.17
C GLY A 461 47.83 -51.46 -18.87
N PHE A 462 48.08 -50.36 -18.17
CA PHE A 462 49.42 -49.93 -17.74
C PHE A 462 50.02 -50.87 -16.68
N LEU A 463 49.33 -51.10 -15.56
CA LEU A 463 49.82 -51.91 -14.44
C LEU A 463 50.10 -53.35 -14.87
N LYS A 464 49.20 -53.96 -15.67
CA LYS A 464 49.44 -55.31 -16.19
C LYS A 464 50.55 -55.35 -17.23
N GLY A 465 50.72 -54.28 -18.02
CA GLY A 465 51.77 -54.16 -19.02
C GLY A 465 53.19 -54.05 -18.43
N ILE A 466 53.32 -53.51 -17.22
CA ILE A 466 54.61 -53.45 -16.50
C ILE A 466 54.91 -54.76 -15.77
N CYS A 467 53.91 -55.46 -15.24
CA CYS A 467 54.11 -56.62 -14.37
C CYS A 467 54.27 -57.98 -15.09
N LYS A 468 54.09 -58.11 -16.42
CA LYS A 468 54.22 -59.39 -17.16
C LYS A 468 54.74 -59.22 -18.59
N ASP A 469 55.64 -60.11 -19.01
CA ASP A 469 56.34 -60.02 -20.32
C ASP A 469 55.49 -60.35 -21.57
N LYS A 470 54.27 -60.89 -21.44
CA LYS A 470 53.38 -61.19 -22.60
C LYS A 470 51.90 -61.10 -22.24
N THR A 471 51.36 -59.90 -22.13
CA THR A 471 49.94 -59.69 -21.82
C THR A 471 49.17 -58.99 -22.95
N LYS A 472 48.04 -59.59 -23.37
CA LYS A 472 47.09 -58.96 -24.32
C LYS A 472 46.36 -57.75 -23.72
N TRP A 473 46.48 -57.50 -22.41
CA TRP A 473 45.80 -56.41 -21.71
C TRP A 473 46.33 -55.02 -22.10
N VAL A 474 47.50 -54.92 -22.73
CA VAL A 474 48.00 -53.66 -23.32
C VAL A 474 47.07 -53.14 -24.42
N HIS A 475 46.22 -53.99 -25.02
CA HIS A 475 45.17 -53.55 -25.95
C HIS A 475 44.05 -52.74 -25.28
N LEU A 476 43.86 -52.82 -23.96
CA LEU A 476 42.90 -51.96 -23.24
C LEU A 476 43.27 -50.48 -23.31
N LEU A 477 44.56 -50.16 -23.46
CA LEU A 477 44.99 -48.77 -23.67
C LEU A 477 44.41 -48.20 -24.97
N HIS A 478 44.21 -49.02 -26.03
CA HIS A 478 43.53 -48.56 -27.26
C HIS A 478 42.08 -48.18 -27.04
N VAL A 479 41.38 -49.01 -26.28
CA VAL A 479 39.99 -48.76 -25.92
C VAL A 479 39.90 -47.53 -25.02
N SER A 480 40.81 -47.39 -24.05
CA SER A 480 40.88 -46.25 -23.14
C SER A 480 41.12 -44.93 -23.87
N TRP A 481 42.17 -44.79 -24.70
CA TRP A 481 42.42 -43.50 -25.36
C TRP A 481 41.36 -43.19 -26.43
N GLY A 482 40.81 -44.20 -27.13
CA GLY A 482 39.74 -44.01 -28.11
C GLY A 482 38.43 -43.51 -27.47
N LEU A 483 37.97 -44.18 -26.41
CA LEU A 483 36.80 -43.74 -25.64
C LEU A 483 37.04 -42.42 -24.93
N GLY A 484 38.25 -42.16 -24.44
CA GLY A 484 38.62 -40.89 -23.80
C GLY A 484 38.49 -39.69 -24.72
N VAL A 485 38.83 -39.82 -26.01
CA VAL A 485 38.65 -38.75 -26.99
C VAL A 485 37.17 -38.54 -27.34
N ILE A 486 36.38 -39.60 -27.50
CA ILE A 486 34.92 -39.48 -27.71
C ILE A 486 34.28 -38.76 -26.52
N LEU A 487 34.63 -39.16 -25.30
CA LEU A 487 34.13 -38.54 -24.08
C LEU A 487 34.57 -37.07 -23.96
N CYS A 488 35.79 -36.74 -24.41
CA CYS A 488 36.28 -35.37 -24.46
C CYS A 488 35.40 -34.49 -25.37
N ILE A 489 35.01 -34.99 -26.55
CA ILE A 489 34.12 -34.27 -27.48
C ILE A 489 32.75 -34.03 -26.83
N ILE A 490 32.16 -35.07 -26.24
CA ILE A 490 30.86 -34.96 -25.55
C ILE A 490 30.95 -33.96 -24.38
N SER A 491 32.03 -34.01 -23.61
CA SER A 491 32.24 -33.13 -22.46
C SER A 491 32.34 -31.67 -22.88
N PHE A 492 33.06 -31.35 -23.97
CA PHE A 492 33.10 -29.98 -24.48
C PHE A 492 31.73 -29.46 -24.93
N VAL A 493 30.90 -30.30 -25.55
CA VAL A 493 29.53 -29.95 -25.95
C VAL A 493 28.66 -29.71 -24.71
N VAL A 494 28.69 -30.62 -23.73
CA VAL A 494 27.88 -30.50 -22.51
C VAL A 494 28.29 -29.30 -21.67
N ALA A 495 29.58 -29.04 -21.51
CA ALA A 495 30.08 -27.84 -20.84
C ALA A 495 29.55 -26.56 -21.52
N SER A 496 29.58 -26.51 -22.86
CA SER A 496 29.05 -25.40 -23.66
C SER A 496 27.55 -25.18 -23.43
N CYS A 497 26.75 -26.25 -23.46
CA CYS A 497 25.31 -26.16 -23.17
C CYS A 497 25.04 -25.63 -21.76
N LEU A 498 25.81 -26.07 -20.75
CA LEU A 498 25.64 -25.62 -19.37
C LEU A 498 26.00 -24.14 -19.15
N ILE A 499 26.98 -23.60 -19.89
CA ILE A 499 27.29 -22.16 -19.87
C ILE A 499 26.12 -21.38 -20.49
N ALA A 500 25.55 -21.85 -21.60
CA ALA A 500 24.36 -21.23 -22.19
C ALA A 500 23.13 -21.27 -21.25
N VAL A 501 22.91 -22.36 -20.51
CA VAL A 501 21.88 -22.43 -19.46
C VAL A 501 22.18 -21.46 -18.31
N SER A 502 23.45 -21.30 -17.95
CA SER A 502 23.86 -20.31 -16.93
C SER A 502 23.58 -18.87 -17.38
N ALA A 503 23.65 -18.58 -18.68
CA ALA A 503 23.21 -17.29 -19.23
C ALA A 503 21.70 -17.06 -19.06
N VAL A 504 20.88 -18.10 -19.23
CA VAL A 504 19.42 -18.01 -18.98
C VAL A 504 19.13 -17.72 -17.50
N TRP A 505 19.84 -18.38 -16.57
CA TRP A 505 19.68 -18.09 -15.14
C TRP A 505 20.09 -16.66 -14.78
N PHE A 506 21.20 -16.18 -15.37
CA PHE A 506 21.64 -14.79 -15.17
C PHE A 506 20.62 -13.79 -15.70
N ASP A 507 20.00 -14.03 -16.86
CA ASP A 507 18.92 -13.18 -17.37
C ASP A 507 17.69 -13.22 -16.47
N GLY A 508 17.34 -14.40 -15.94
CA GLY A 508 16.26 -14.55 -14.96
C GLY A 508 16.44 -13.63 -13.75
N CYS A 509 17.67 -13.47 -13.27
CA CYS A 509 18.00 -12.51 -12.21
C CYS A 509 17.74 -11.06 -12.62
N GLN A 510 18.19 -10.67 -13.82
CA GLN A 510 17.95 -9.32 -14.34
C GLN A 510 16.45 -9.05 -14.49
N TYR A 511 15.68 -10.00 -15.04
CA TYR A 511 14.24 -9.84 -15.19
C TYR A 511 13.53 -9.73 -13.84
N LEU A 512 13.92 -10.55 -12.86
CA LEU A 512 13.34 -10.51 -11.53
C LEU A 512 13.56 -9.14 -10.88
N ASP A 513 14.79 -8.61 -10.95
CA ASP A 513 15.12 -7.29 -10.44
C ASP A 513 14.36 -6.18 -11.17
N MET A 514 14.22 -6.28 -12.49
CA MET A 514 13.45 -5.31 -13.28
C MET A 514 11.97 -5.28 -12.89
N VAL A 515 11.35 -6.45 -12.76
CA VAL A 515 9.95 -6.58 -12.34
C VAL A 515 9.76 -6.03 -10.92
N MET A 516 10.69 -6.30 -10.01
CA MET A 516 10.62 -5.78 -8.63
C MET A 516 10.82 -4.26 -8.56
N ASN A 517 11.64 -3.69 -9.45
CA ASN A 517 11.85 -2.25 -9.52
C ASN A 517 10.65 -1.51 -10.13
N ASP A 518 10.13 -2.01 -11.26
CA ASP A 518 8.95 -1.45 -11.93
C ASP A 518 8.16 -2.50 -12.72
N MET A 519 6.99 -2.87 -12.19
CA MET A 519 6.06 -3.80 -12.84
C MET A 519 5.22 -3.17 -13.97
N THR A 520 5.11 -1.83 -14.00
CA THR A 520 4.14 -1.12 -14.86
C THR A 520 4.27 -1.39 -16.36
N PRO A 521 5.47 -1.62 -16.95
CA PRO A 521 5.58 -1.93 -18.37
C PRO A 521 5.09 -3.34 -18.74
N TYR A 522 5.02 -4.24 -17.76
CA TYR A 522 4.90 -5.68 -18.01
C TYR A 522 3.54 -6.26 -17.62
N PHE A 523 2.85 -5.63 -16.65
CA PHE A 523 1.57 -6.10 -16.13
C PHE A 523 0.41 -5.13 -16.40
N SER A 524 -0.81 -5.51 -16.01
CA SER A 524 -1.94 -4.57 -16.02
C SER A 524 -1.67 -3.41 -15.05
N ALA A 525 -2.33 -2.27 -15.28
CA ALA A 525 -2.18 -1.11 -14.39
C ALA A 525 -2.65 -1.46 -12.97
N GLU A 526 -3.69 -2.28 -12.87
CA GLU A 526 -4.29 -2.75 -11.63
C GLU A 526 -3.35 -3.69 -10.86
N THR A 527 -2.77 -4.69 -11.53
CA THR A 527 -1.77 -5.58 -10.93
C THR A 527 -0.55 -4.81 -10.46
N SER A 528 -0.01 -3.95 -11.32
CA SER A 528 1.16 -3.14 -10.99
C SER A 528 0.92 -2.19 -9.83
N ARG A 529 -0.29 -1.62 -9.72
CA ARG A 529 -0.67 -0.74 -8.61
C ARG A 529 -0.76 -1.50 -7.29
N VAL A 530 -1.43 -2.64 -7.26
CA VAL A 530 -1.67 -3.41 -6.02
C VAL A 530 -0.41 -4.16 -5.58
N VAL A 531 0.20 -4.94 -6.48
CA VAL A 531 1.42 -5.71 -6.17
C VAL A 531 2.63 -4.78 -6.00
N GLY A 532 2.73 -3.72 -6.80
CA GLY A 532 3.77 -2.71 -6.62
C GLY A 532 3.66 -1.97 -5.28
N ALA A 533 2.45 -1.78 -4.74
CA ALA A 533 2.28 -1.25 -3.39
C ALA A 533 2.80 -2.23 -2.33
N CYS A 534 2.61 -3.54 -2.52
CA CYS A 534 3.17 -4.59 -1.67
C CYS A 534 4.70 -4.55 -1.66
N ILE A 535 5.31 -4.53 -2.85
CA ILE A 535 6.76 -4.49 -3.02
C ILE A 535 7.35 -3.26 -2.33
N LYS A 536 6.70 -2.10 -2.47
CA LYS A 536 7.13 -0.84 -1.83
C LYS A 536 6.83 -0.78 -0.33
N GLY A 537 6.17 -1.79 0.25
CA GLY A 537 5.76 -1.79 1.66
C GLY A 537 4.74 -0.69 2.00
N THR A 538 3.95 -0.27 1.02
CA THR A 538 2.93 0.79 1.16
C THR A 538 1.53 0.20 1.34
N SER A 539 0.58 1.02 1.81
CA SER A 539 -0.78 0.58 2.11
C SER A 539 -1.50 0.06 0.85
N THR A 540 -1.96 -1.20 0.91
CA THR A 540 -2.84 -1.77 -0.14
C THR A 540 -4.18 -1.06 -0.19
N LEU A 541 -4.67 -0.50 0.94
CA LEU A 541 -5.90 0.29 0.95
C LEU A 541 -5.78 1.54 0.07
N ALA A 542 -4.63 2.22 0.12
CA ALA A 542 -4.34 3.36 -0.74
C ALA A 542 -4.23 2.91 -2.21
N ALA A 543 -3.55 1.80 -2.46
CA ALA A 543 -3.45 1.21 -3.79
C ALA A 543 -4.82 0.86 -4.37
N LEU A 544 -5.78 0.42 -3.55
CA LEU A 544 -7.16 0.12 -3.96
C LEU A 544 -8.05 1.37 -4.11
N GLY A 545 -7.58 2.55 -3.70
CA GLY A 545 -8.39 3.78 -3.73
C GLY A 545 -9.38 3.91 -2.56
N MET A 546 -9.29 3.04 -1.55
CA MET A 546 -10.22 2.99 -0.42
C MET A 546 -9.80 3.86 0.78
N ALA A 547 -8.59 4.43 0.75
CA ALA A 547 -8.08 5.26 1.85
C ALA A 547 -8.95 6.48 2.16
N SER A 548 -9.47 7.15 1.13
CA SER A 548 -10.36 8.31 1.29
C SER A 548 -11.71 7.91 1.87
N MET A 549 -12.26 6.77 1.45
CA MET A 549 -13.53 6.24 1.98
C MET A 549 -13.40 5.80 3.43
N HIS A 550 -12.28 5.16 3.78
CA HIS A 550 -11.96 4.85 5.16
C HIS A 550 -11.88 6.12 6.03
N ALA A 551 -11.16 7.15 5.59
CA ALA A 551 -11.08 8.43 6.31
C ALA A 551 -12.46 9.08 6.53
N LYS A 552 -13.30 9.10 5.49
CA LYS A 552 -14.69 9.60 5.57
C LYS A 552 -15.54 8.77 6.54
N SER A 553 -15.44 7.44 6.51
CA SER A 553 -16.19 6.57 7.43
C SER A 553 -15.84 6.85 8.91
N CYS A 554 -14.56 7.07 9.20
CA CYS A 554 -14.07 7.40 10.53
C CYS A 554 -14.58 8.78 10.98
N GLU A 555 -14.53 9.78 10.08
CA GLU A 555 -15.06 11.12 10.36
C GLU A 555 -16.58 11.12 10.61
N ILE A 556 -17.35 10.42 9.78
CA ILE A 556 -18.80 10.28 9.95
C ILE A 556 -19.12 9.68 11.34
N THR A 557 -18.43 8.60 11.69
CA THR A 557 -18.59 7.92 12.99
C THR A 557 -18.33 8.87 14.16
N GLU A 558 -17.24 9.65 14.10
CA GLU A 558 -16.88 10.62 15.15
C GLU A 558 -17.85 11.79 15.24
N ARG A 559 -18.30 12.36 14.12
CA ARG A 559 -19.29 13.44 14.10
C ARG A 559 -20.60 13.00 14.74
N TYR A 560 -21.07 11.78 14.46
CA TYR A 560 -22.25 11.23 15.12
C TYR A 560 -22.01 10.91 16.60
N ARG A 561 -20.81 10.47 16.98
CA ARG A 561 -20.45 10.29 18.40
C ARG A 561 -20.52 11.61 19.18
N VAL A 562 -20.00 12.71 18.61
CA VAL A 562 -20.09 14.05 19.19
C VAL A 562 -21.53 14.56 19.21
N ALA A 563 -22.31 14.33 18.15
CA ALA A 563 -23.72 14.70 18.09
C ALA A 563 -24.55 14.10 19.25
N LYS A 564 -24.26 12.84 19.65
CA LYS A 564 -24.90 12.19 20.80
C LYS A 564 -24.60 12.88 22.14
N GLN A 565 -23.54 13.68 22.23
CA GLN A 565 -23.07 14.33 23.47
C GLN A 565 -23.49 15.80 23.56
N LEU A 566 -24.32 16.31 22.64
CA LEU A 566 -24.69 17.73 22.57
C LEU A 566 -25.47 18.25 23.79
N GLY A 567 -26.31 17.42 24.41
CA GLY A 567 -27.10 17.76 25.61
C GLY A 567 -27.99 19.00 25.44
N MET A 568 -28.81 19.03 24.38
CA MET A 568 -29.68 20.18 24.05
C MET A 568 -30.65 20.56 25.17
N MET A 569 -31.12 19.61 25.97
CA MET A 569 -31.99 19.87 27.12
C MET A 569 -31.25 20.55 28.28
N ALA A 570 -29.98 20.22 28.49
CA ALA A 570 -29.14 20.94 29.45
C ALA A 570 -28.89 22.39 28.99
N ARG A 571 -28.68 22.59 27.68
CA ARG A 571 -28.57 23.92 27.07
C ARG A 571 -29.88 24.70 27.19
N PHE A 572 -31.02 24.06 26.98
CA PHE A 572 -32.33 24.67 27.20
C PHE A 572 -32.51 25.09 28.67
N THR A 573 -32.07 24.26 29.62
CA THR A 573 -32.15 24.57 31.05
C THR A 573 -31.40 25.87 31.37
N SER A 574 -30.22 26.05 30.77
CA SER A 574 -29.43 27.29 30.90
C SER A 574 -30.15 28.51 30.34
N LEU A 575 -30.78 28.38 29.16
CA LEU A 575 -31.61 29.45 28.60
C LEU A 575 -32.83 29.75 29.47
N SER A 576 -33.47 28.72 30.04
CA SER A 576 -34.66 28.87 30.88
C SER A 576 -34.38 29.56 32.23
N ALA A 577 -33.14 29.44 32.75
CA ALA A 577 -32.74 30.10 33.99
C ALA A 577 -32.83 31.63 33.89
N LEU A 578 -32.58 32.20 32.69
CA LEU A 578 -32.75 33.63 32.41
C LEU A 578 -34.19 34.11 32.68
N GLY A 579 -35.16 33.21 32.62
CA GLY A 579 -36.56 33.52 32.88
C GLY A 579 -36.80 34.01 34.31
N MET A 580 -36.04 33.50 35.30
CA MET A 580 -36.14 33.96 36.68
C MET A 580 -35.66 35.40 36.82
N ASP A 581 -34.57 35.75 36.13
CA ASP A 581 -34.04 37.11 36.12
C ASP A 581 -35.06 38.06 35.48
N ILE A 582 -35.61 37.71 34.32
CA ILE A 582 -36.62 38.51 33.60
C ILE A 582 -37.89 38.73 34.45
N MET A 583 -38.31 37.73 35.23
CA MET A 583 -39.44 37.89 36.16
C MET A 583 -39.12 38.78 37.35
N SER A 584 -37.87 38.79 37.82
CA SER A 584 -37.44 39.62 38.95
C SER A 584 -37.40 41.10 38.61
N TYR A 585 -37.29 41.45 37.31
CA TYR A 585 -37.09 42.82 36.89
C TYR A 585 -38.29 43.71 37.13
N ASN A 586 -38.06 44.90 37.69
CA ASN A 586 -39.09 45.87 38.00
C ASN A 586 -38.56 47.30 37.83
N GLU A 587 -39.44 48.29 37.97
CA GLU A 587 -39.16 49.69 37.67
C GLU A 587 -38.05 50.27 38.56
N THR A 588 -37.87 49.76 39.79
CA THR A 588 -36.85 50.28 40.72
C THR A 588 -35.42 50.11 40.20
N GLN A 589 -35.17 49.07 39.41
CA GLN A 589 -33.87 48.82 38.79
C GLN A 589 -33.53 49.82 37.69
N PHE A 590 -34.52 50.55 37.19
CA PHE A 590 -34.35 51.64 36.22
C PHE A 590 -34.09 52.99 36.90
N GLY A 591 -33.98 53.02 38.23
CA GLY A 591 -33.82 54.25 39.02
C GLY A 591 -35.13 54.82 39.57
N TRP A 592 -36.26 54.12 39.37
CA TRP A 592 -37.53 54.57 39.93
C TRP A 592 -37.58 54.38 41.46
N ASP A 593 -37.93 55.46 42.16
CA ASP A 593 -38.13 55.46 43.60
C ASP A 593 -39.59 55.86 43.88
N PRO A 594 -40.39 55.00 44.55
CA PRO A 594 -41.79 55.29 44.83
C PRO A 594 -41.98 56.51 45.74
N VAL A 595 -41.04 56.78 46.66
CA VAL A 595 -41.10 57.92 47.56
C VAL A 595 -40.84 59.20 46.77
N LYS A 596 -39.77 59.23 45.97
CA LYS A 596 -39.48 60.40 45.12
C LYS A 596 -40.58 60.65 44.09
N HIS A 597 -41.16 59.59 43.52
CA HIS A 597 -42.27 59.72 42.57
C HIS A 597 -43.48 60.35 43.25
N TYR A 598 -43.82 59.91 44.47
CA TYR A 598 -44.85 60.55 45.28
C TYR A 598 -44.54 62.04 45.54
N ASP A 599 -43.29 62.37 45.89
CA ASP A 599 -42.88 63.76 46.15
C ASP A 599 -43.02 64.65 44.90
N ILE A 600 -42.62 64.15 43.73
CA ILE A 600 -42.76 64.86 42.44
C ILE A 600 -44.24 65.16 42.14
N VAL A 601 -45.10 64.15 42.32
CA VAL A 601 -46.54 64.30 42.06
C VAL A 601 -47.19 65.23 43.09
N ASN A 602 -46.79 65.14 44.36
CA ASN A 602 -47.29 66.02 45.42
C ASN A 602 -46.83 67.48 45.23
N ALA A 603 -45.59 67.69 44.77
CA ALA A 603 -45.08 69.02 44.41
C ALA A 603 -45.87 69.63 43.24
N ALA A 604 -46.17 68.83 42.20
CA ALA A 604 -47.05 69.25 41.11
C ALA A 604 -48.45 69.61 41.61
N ALA A 605 -49.06 68.78 42.46
CA ALA A 605 -50.37 69.05 43.05
C ALA A 605 -50.39 70.37 43.85
N THR A 606 -49.35 70.61 44.66
CA THR A 606 -49.21 71.83 45.47
C THR A 606 -49.07 73.07 44.59
N ALA A 607 -48.29 72.99 43.50
CA ALA A 607 -48.06 74.10 42.59
C ALA A 607 -49.31 74.46 41.74
N ILE A 608 -50.24 73.53 41.58
CA ILE A 608 -51.51 73.74 40.87
C ILE A 608 -52.55 74.45 41.76
N GLY A 609 -52.51 74.26 43.09
CA GLY A 609 -53.35 74.97 44.07
C GLY A 609 -54.45 74.12 44.74
N SER A 610 -55.17 74.71 45.70
CA SER A 610 -56.09 74.07 46.67
C SER A 610 -57.37 73.42 46.10
N ASP A 611 -57.52 73.32 44.78
CA ASP A 611 -58.70 72.71 44.12
C ASP A 611 -58.64 71.17 44.05
N MET A 612 -57.72 70.52 44.78
CA MET A 612 -57.34 69.14 44.53
C MET A 612 -57.12 68.30 45.79
N THR A 613 -58.19 67.64 46.25
CA THR A 613 -58.08 66.53 47.21
C THR A 613 -57.62 65.27 46.48
N ALA A 614 -56.31 65.00 46.61
CA ALA A 614 -55.60 63.75 46.35
C ALA A 614 -55.38 63.35 44.87
N MET A 615 -54.18 63.64 44.35
CA MET A 615 -53.56 62.88 43.25
C MET A 615 -53.21 61.43 43.68
N ALA A 616 -54.14 60.70 44.31
CA ALA A 616 -53.95 59.30 44.68
C ALA A 616 -53.91 58.36 43.46
N ASN A 617 -54.35 58.84 42.29
CA ASN A 617 -54.32 58.13 41.03
C ASN A 617 -53.46 58.89 40.01
N TYR A 618 -52.36 58.29 39.57
CA TYR A 618 -51.47 58.90 38.58
C TYR A 618 -52.10 59.02 37.18
N ALA A 619 -53.17 58.29 36.89
CA ALA A 619 -53.89 58.38 35.61
C ALA A 619 -54.48 59.77 35.37
N VAL A 620 -54.64 60.57 36.41
CA VAL A 620 -55.18 61.93 36.30
C VAL A 620 -54.16 62.90 35.69
N LEU A 621 -52.86 62.56 35.71
CA LEU A 621 -51.82 63.32 34.99
C LEU A 621 -52.02 63.26 33.48
N ASP A 622 -52.49 62.14 32.94
CA ASP A 622 -52.80 62.00 31.51
C ASP A 622 -54.10 62.72 31.11
N ARG A 623 -54.94 63.09 32.09
CA ARG A 623 -56.25 63.71 31.87
C ARG A 623 -56.47 64.87 32.86
N PRO A 624 -55.61 65.90 32.87
CA PRO A 624 -55.59 66.91 33.91
C PRO A 624 -56.88 67.74 34.01
N TRP A 625 -57.68 67.86 32.96
CA TRP A 625 -59.00 68.51 33.01
C TRP A 625 -59.98 67.85 33.99
N THR A 626 -59.81 66.55 34.24
CA THR A 626 -60.62 65.85 35.25
C THR A 626 -60.30 66.29 36.68
N LEU A 627 -59.11 66.88 36.91
CA LEU A 627 -58.75 67.52 38.18
C LEU A 627 -59.66 68.73 38.46
N PHE A 628 -60.13 69.40 37.40
CA PHE A 628 -60.92 70.63 37.50
C PHE A 628 -62.43 70.41 37.24
N ASN A 629 -62.88 69.16 37.07
CA ASN A 629 -64.22 68.82 36.59
C ASN A 629 -64.57 69.50 35.25
N GLU A 630 -63.58 69.65 34.37
CA GLU A 630 -63.73 70.29 33.07
C GLU A 630 -63.62 69.27 31.93
N ALA A 631 -64.13 69.66 30.75
CA ALA A 631 -63.84 68.96 29.49
C ALA A 631 -62.47 69.43 28.95
N PRO A 632 -61.75 68.58 28.18
CA PRO A 632 -60.52 69.00 27.52
C PRO A 632 -60.79 70.20 26.60
N SER A 633 -59.91 71.21 26.64
CA SER A 633 -59.99 72.38 25.77
C SER A 633 -59.99 71.94 24.30
N ALA A 634 -60.93 72.45 23.51
CA ALA A 634 -61.04 72.16 22.07
C ALA A 634 -59.77 72.52 21.27
N ALA A 635 -58.96 73.45 21.78
CA ALA A 635 -57.68 73.81 21.18
C ALA A 635 -56.54 72.80 21.47
N CYS A 636 -56.72 71.92 22.47
CA CYS A 636 -55.70 70.98 22.92
C CYS A 636 -56.00 69.52 22.55
N THR A 637 -57.20 69.22 22.05
CA THR A 637 -57.58 67.86 21.65
C THR A 637 -56.79 67.34 20.45
N SER A 638 -56.28 68.23 19.60
CA SER A 638 -55.40 67.92 18.47
C SER A 638 -53.91 68.12 18.76
N ASP A 639 -53.53 68.44 20.00
CA ASP A 639 -52.12 68.61 20.38
C ASP A 639 -51.42 67.24 20.49
N ALA A 640 -50.11 67.23 20.26
CA ALA A 640 -49.28 66.03 20.42
C ALA A 640 -49.25 65.54 21.88
N ASP A 641 -49.43 66.45 22.84
CA ASP A 641 -49.64 66.14 24.24
C ASP A 641 -50.80 66.96 24.83
N PRO A 642 -52.05 66.47 24.70
CA PRO A 642 -53.24 67.18 25.16
C PRO A 642 -53.20 67.55 26.65
N ALA A 643 -52.52 66.75 27.48
CA ALA A 643 -52.38 67.02 28.90
C ALA A 643 -51.48 68.22 29.17
N LEU A 644 -50.32 68.30 28.51
CA LEU A 644 -49.43 69.46 28.60
C LEU A 644 -50.08 70.71 27.99
N CYS A 645 -50.74 70.60 26.84
CA CYS A 645 -51.42 71.74 26.22
C CYS A 645 -52.49 72.33 27.17
N TYR A 646 -53.31 71.47 27.78
CA TYR A 646 -54.32 71.92 28.75
C TYR A 646 -53.69 72.65 29.93
N MET A 647 -52.63 72.08 30.53
CA MET A 647 -51.95 72.69 31.67
C MET A 647 -51.23 73.99 31.33
N LYS A 648 -50.76 74.16 30.08
CA LYS A 648 -50.17 75.42 29.60
C LYS A 648 -51.19 76.57 29.63
N VAL A 649 -52.46 76.29 29.34
CA VAL A 649 -53.54 77.28 29.37
C VAL A 649 -54.00 77.53 30.81
N ARG A 650 -54.03 76.48 31.64
CA ARG A 650 -54.53 76.57 33.01
C ARG A 650 -53.56 77.26 33.96
N CYS A 651 -52.26 77.04 33.82
CA CYS A 651 -51.24 77.66 34.67
C CYS A 651 -51.02 79.14 34.29
N THR A 652 -51.42 80.05 35.17
CA THR A 652 -51.29 81.51 34.96
C THR A 652 -49.82 81.91 34.86
N GLY A 653 -49.38 82.37 33.68
CA GLY A 653 -47.97 82.68 33.39
C GLY A 653 -47.29 81.69 32.42
N GLY A 654 -47.98 80.64 31.97
CA GLY A 654 -47.53 79.75 30.91
C GLY A 654 -46.40 78.79 31.32
N VAL A 655 -45.54 78.43 30.36
CA VAL A 655 -44.59 77.30 30.47
C VAL A 655 -43.42 77.50 31.42
N SER A 656 -43.14 78.72 31.85
CA SER A 656 -42.04 79.03 32.78
C SER A 656 -42.46 78.99 34.25
N THR A 657 -43.71 78.63 34.54
CA THR A 657 -44.25 78.61 35.90
C THR A 657 -43.98 77.28 36.61
N PRO A 658 -43.83 77.28 37.95
CA PRO A 658 -43.79 76.04 38.73
C PRO A 658 -45.01 75.14 38.52
N CYS A 659 -46.20 75.73 38.32
CA CYS A 659 -47.43 75.00 37.99
C CYS A 659 -47.27 74.13 36.74
N TYR A 660 -46.69 74.68 35.65
CA TYR A 660 -46.51 73.94 34.41
C TYR A 660 -45.32 72.98 34.47
N THR A 661 -44.16 73.46 34.93
CA THR A 661 -42.90 72.70 34.91
C THR A 661 -42.93 71.49 35.84
N LEU A 662 -43.48 71.62 37.06
CA LEU A 662 -43.62 70.49 37.98
C LEU A 662 -44.68 69.49 37.51
N PHE A 663 -45.78 69.96 36.90
CA PHE A 663 -46.74 69.07 36.25
C PHE A 663 -46.12 68.30 35.09
N GLN A 664 -45.33 68.97 34.25
CA GLN A 664 -44.62 68.35 33.14
C GLN A 664 -43.66 67.27 33.64
N ASP A 665 -42.86 67.56 34.67
CA ASP A 665 -41.96 66.58 35.29
C ASP A 665 -42.74 65.37 35.84
N ALA A 666 -43.85 65.61 36.56
CA ALA A 666 -44.70 64.55 37.09
C ALA A 666 -45.32 63.68 35.98
N LEU A 667 -45.83 64.29 34.91
CA LEU A 667 -46.41 63.59 33.76
C LEU A 667 -45.36 62.75 33.03
N VAL A 668 -44.23 63.37 32.67
CA VAL A 668 -43.14 62.74 31.91
C VAL A 668 -42.55 61.58 32.69
N TYR A 669 -42.28 61.76 33.99
CA TYR A 669 -41.73 60.71 34.85
C TYR A 669 -42.73 59.54 35.04
N THR A 670 -44.02 59.85 35.22
CA THR A 670 -45.09 58.83 35.32
C THR A 670 -45.24 58.04 34.02
N ARG A 671 -45.26 58.71 32.86
CA ARG A 671 -45.33 58.05 31.55
C ARG A 671 -44.12 57.17 31.29
N ALA A 672 -42.92 57.63 31.62
CA ALA A 672 -41.69 56.85 31.49
C ALA A 672 -41.73 55.58 32.36
N ARG A 673 -42.15 55.69 33.64
CA ARG A 673 -42.35 54.54 34.53
C ARG A 673 -43.38 53.54 33.98
N ASN A 674 -44.54 54.03 33.52
CA ASN A 674 -45.58 53.16 32.95
C ASN A 674 -45.10 52.48 31.66
N SER A 675 -44.31 53.18 30.83
CA SER A 675 -43.69 52.61 29.63
C SER A 675 -42.65 51.53 29.96
N ILE A 676 -41.84 51.72 31.01
CA ILE A 676 -40.92 50.70 31.52
C ILE A 676 -41.71 49.47 31.99
N GLN A 677 -42.78 49.66 32.76
CA GLN A 677 -43.62 48.57 33.25
C GLN A 677 -44.26 47.79 32.09
N ASP A 678 -44.86 48.47 31.10
CA ASP A 678 -45.42 47.83 29.90
C ASP A 678 -44.36 47.03 29.14
N LYS A 679 -43.16 47.59 28.92
CA LYS A 679 -42.06 46.90 28.25
C LYS A 679 -41.54 45.70 29.02
N LEU A 680 -41.44 45.78 30.35
CA LEU A 680 -41.07 44.63 31.19
C LEU A 680 -42.12 43.51 31.09
N MET A 681 -43.41 43.84 31.08
CA MET A 681 -44.48 42.86 30.90
C MET A 681 -44.46 42.20 29.52
N ARG A 682 -44.20 42.97 28.45
CA ARG A 682 -43.98 42.42 27.10
C ARG A 682 -42.73 41.55 27.04
N MET A 683 -41.64 41.97 27.69
CA MET A 683 -40.40 41.18 27.74
C MET A 683 -40.63 39.83 28.41
N ARG A 684 -41.39 39.80 29.51
CA ARG A 684 -41.81 38.56 30.17
C ARG A 684 -42.68 37.69 29.26
N GLN A 685 -43.64 38.30 28.57
CA GLN A 685 -44.52 37.58 27.64
C GLN A 685 -43.74 36.98 26.47
N ASP A 686 -42.92 37.77 25.78
CA ASP A 686 -42.14 37.33 24.62
C ASP A 686 -41.13 36.24 25.00
N PHE A 687 -40.52 36.33 26.20
CA PHE A 687 -39.51 35.36 26.64
C PHE A 687 -40.13 34.09 27.24
N LEU A 688 -40.98 34.23 28.26
CA LEU A 688 -41.53 33.13 29.06
C LEU A 688 -42.83 32.59 28.47
N GLY A 689 -43.71 33.48 28.02
CA GLY A 689 -45.10 33.17 27.72
C GLY A 689 -45.98 33.11 28.97
N GLY A 690 -47.30 33.04 28.78
CA GLY A 690 -48.26 32.72 29.85
C GLY A 690 -48.45 33.79 30.93
N VAL A 691 -47.99 35.03 30.74
CA VAL A 691 -48.21 36.16 31.69
C VAL A 691 -49.45 37.00 31.37
N SER A 692 -50.31 36.50 30.47
CA SER A 692 -51.58 37.14 30.06
C SER A 692 -51.40 38.60 29.62
N TYR A 693 -50.31 38.90 28.92
CA TYR A 693 -50.01 40.21 28.32
C TYR A 693 -49.87 40.07 26.80
N PRO A 694 -50.14 41.11 25.99
CA PRO A 694 -49.85 41.06 24.57
C PRO A 694 -48.33 41.01 24.31
N ASN A 695 -47.93 40.29 23.25
CA ASN A 695 -46.55 40.29 22.76
C ASN A 695 -46.10 41.69 22.34
N SER A 696 -44.79 41.90 22.18
CA SER A 696 -44.26 43.14 21.62
C SER A 696 -44.73 43.40 20.19
N VAL A 697 -44.80 44.68 19.81
CA VAL A 697 -45.16 45.08 18.45
C VAL A 697 -44.08 44.59 17.49
N GLY A 698 -44.48 43.81 16.47
CA GLY A 698 -43.54 43.21 15.52
C GLY A 698 -42.86 41.93 16.01
N TRP A 699 -43.37 41.30 17.08
CA TRP A 699 -42.91 40.02 17.59
C TRP A 699 -42.91 38.92 16.52
N LYS A 700 -41.78 38.21 16.38
CA LYS A 700 -41.59 37.17 15.36
C LYS A 700 -41.92 35.74 15.82
N GLY A 701 -42.19 35.52 17.10
CA GLY A 701 -42.53 34.19 17.65
C GLY A 701 -43.98 33.77 17.43
N GLY A 702 -44.83 34.62 16.83
CA GLY A 702 -46.26 34.38 16.72
C GLY A 702 -46.91 34.34 18.11
N ASP A 703 -47.74 33.34 18.38
CA ASP A 703 -48.39 33.17 19.68
C ASP A 703 -47.49 32.52 20.75
N LYS A 704 -46.25 32.16 20.39
CA LYS A 704 -45.33 31.43 21.25
C LYS A 704 -44.17 32.29 21.73
N SER A 705 -43.66 31.95 22.90
CA SER A 705 -42.51 32.60 23.54
C SER A 705 -41.17 32.01 23.09
N VAL A 706 -40.06 32.70 23.40
CA VAL A 706 -38.70 32.20 23.21
C VAL A 706 -38.53 30.82 23.86
N LEU A 707 -38.95 30.67 25.13
CA LEU A 707 -38.77 29.42 25.87
C LEU A 707 -39.61 28.28 25.32
N GLU A 708 -40.85 28.53 24.89
CA GLU A 708 -41.71 27.49 24.33
C GLU A 708 -41.13 26.93 23.02
N LEU A 709 -40.71 27.81 22.11
CA LEU A 709 -40.11 27.42 20.83
C LEU A 709 -38.76 26.71 21.04
N SER A 710 -37.92 27.25 21.94
CA SER A 710 -36.62 26.67 22.25
C SER A 710 -36.74 25.30 22.92
N ARG A 711 -37.72 25.10 23.82
CA ARG A 711 -38.00 23.81 24.45
C ARG A 711 -38.40 22.77 23.41
N ALA A 712 -39.36 23.11 22.55
CA ALA A 712 -39.85 22.20 21.53
C ALA A 712 -38.73 21.76 20.57
N TYR A 713 -37.88 22.70 20.15
CA TYR A 713 -36.71 22.40 19.32
C TYR A 713 -35.69 21.53 20.04
N ALA A 714 -35.30 21.91 21.27
CA ALA A 714 -34.32 21.16 22.06
C ALA A 714 -34.78 19.72 22.32
N GLN A 715 -36.05 19.50 22.69
CA GLN A 715 -36.62 18.17 22.90
C GLN A 715 -36.63 17.34 21.62
N ARG A 716 -37.03 17.93 20.48
CA ARG A 716 -37.04 17.23 19.19
C ARG A 716 -35.62 16.85 18.77
N LEU A 717 -34.66 17.76 18.94
CA LEU A 717 -33.26 17.52 18.59
C LEU A 717 -32.57 16.52 19.51
N GLU A 718 -32.75 16.63 20.82
CA GLU A 718 -32.24 15.65 21.80
C GLU A 718 -32.72 14.24 21.45
N LYS A 719 -34.03 14.07 21.22
CA LYS A 719 -34.60 12.78 20.83
C LYS A 719 -34.01 12.31 19.51
N PHE A 720 -33.95 13.17 18.50
CA PHE A 720 -33.43 12.82 17.19
C PHE A 720 -31.96 12.34 17.25
N VAL A 721 -31.08 13.05 17.95
CA VAL A 721 -29.65 12.68 18.03
C VAL A 721 -29.40 11.45 18.91
N THR A 722 -30.20 11.22 19.95
CA THR A 722 -30.02 10.08 20.88
C THR A 722 -30.70 8.80 20.40
N THR A 723 -31.80 8.88 19.66
CA THR A 723 -32.54 7.69 19.20
C THR A 723 -32.37 7.43 17.71
N THR A 724 -32.55 8.45 16.88
CA THR A 724 -32.72 8.26 15.43
C THR A 724 -31.38 8.22 14.69
N LEU A 725 -30.41 9.05 15.11
CA LEU A 725 -29.06 9.05 14.54
C LEU A 725 -28.17 7.93 15.06
N THR A 726 -28.52 7.31 16.20
CA THR A 726 -27.67 6.30 16.84
C THR A 726 -27.22 5.19 15.90
N PRO A 727 -28.11 4.58 15.09
CA PRO A 727 -27.74 3.54 14.15
C PRO A 727 -26.85 4.00 12.98
N MET A 728 -26.70 5.30 12.72
CA MET A 728 -25.92 5.82 11.59
C MET A 728 -24.40 5.76 11.82
N ALA A 729 -23.97 5.88 13.08
CA ALA A 729 -22.56 5.71 13.46
C ALA A 729 -22.13 4.24 13.40
N ASP A 730 -23.08 3.32 13.62
CA ASP A 730 -22.84 1.90 13.82
C ASP A 730 -23.31 1.06 12.62
N LEU A 731 -23.37 1.67 11.43
CA LEU A 731 -23.77 0.95 10.21
C LEU A 731 -22.78 -0.19 9.92
N ASN A 732 -23.31 -1.35 9.56
CA ASN A 732 -22.49 -2.52 9.22
C ASN A 732 -21.49 -2.22 8.10
N VAL A 733 -21.82 -1.31 7.16
CA VAL A 733 -20.90 -0.92 6.08
C VAL A 733 -19.60 -0.31 6.63
N TRP A 734 -19.67 0.47 7.72
CA TRP A 734 -18.48 1.06 8.33
C TRP A 734 -17.62 -0.01 9.00
N THR A 735 -18.25 -1.03 9.59
CA THR A 735 -17.53 -2.18 10.15
C THR A 735 -16.75 -2.92 9.06
N GLN A 736 -17.31 -3.09 7.87
CA GLN A 736 -16.62 -3.74 6.75
C GLN A 736 -15.51 -2.86 6.15
N VAL A 737 -15.72 -1.54 6.06
CA VAL A 737 -14.65 -0.59 5.68
C VAL A 737 -13.48 -0.63 6.66
N ASN A 738 -13.77 -0.74 7.96
CA ASN A 738 -12.77 -0.89 9.02
C ASN A 738 -12.06 -2.25 8.91
N ALA A 739 -12.79 -3.33 8.65
CA ALA A 739 -12.19 -4.65 8.43
C ALA A 739 -11.24 -4.66 7.23
N LEU A 740 -11.60 -3.98 6.13
CA LEU A 740 -10.73 -3.81 4.97
C LEU A 740 -9.45 -3.04 5.32
N GLN A 741 -9.55 -1.94 6.08
CA GLN A 741 -8.37 -1.21 6.56
C GLN A 741 -7.51 -2.08 7.47
N CYS A 742 -8.09 -2.80 8.43
CA CYS A 742 -7.34 -3.64 9.36
C CYS A 742 -6.61 -4.79 8.64
N THR A 743 -7.18 -5.31 7.56
CA THR A 743 -6.54 -6.33 6.72
C THR A 743 -5.46 -5.72 5.81
N GLY A 744 -5.69 -4.53 5.24
CA GLY A 744 -4.76 -3.89 4.30
C GLY A 744 -3.63 -3.05 4.92
N ALA A 745 -3.77 -2.64 6.19
CA ALA A 745 -2.82 -1.76 6.88
C ALA A 745 -1.49 -2.41 7.27
N PRO A 746 -1.43 -3.67 7.72
CA PRO A 746 -0.16 -4.38 7.95
C PRO A 746 0.68 -4.51 6.67
N GLY A 747 0.05 -4.32 5.51
CA GLY A 747 0.68 -4.40 4.20
C GLY A 747 0.99 -5.83 3.79
N CYS A 748 1.69 -5.96 2.66
CA CYS A 748 2.09 -7.23 2.05
C CYS A 748 3.62 -7.31 1.95
N GLY A 749 4.31 -6.84 3.00
CA GLY A 749 5.78 -6.80 3.07
C GLY A 749 6.46 -8.17 3.03
N TRP A 750 5.72 -9.25 3.31
CA TRP A 750 6.16 -10.63 3.12
C TRP A 750 6.62 -10.91 1.68
N ILE A 751 6.12 -10.17 0.68
CA ILE A 751 6.53 -10.34 -0.71
C ILE A 751 8.02 -10.01 -0.92
N ASN A 752 8.57 -9.09 -0.12
CA ASN A 752 9.99 -8.73 -0.21
C ASN A 752 10.88 -9.81 0.42
N GLU A 753 10.38 -10.48 1.46
CA GLU A 753 11.06 -11.62 2.07
C GLU A 753 11.11 -12.80 1.10
N GLU A 754 9.99 -13.14 0.47
CA GLU A 754 9.94 -14.21 -0.52
C GLU A 754 10.73 -13.87 -1.79
N TYR A 755 10.72 -12.62 -2.26
CA TYR A 755 11.61 -12.18 -3.34
C TYR A 755 13.08 -12.41 -3.00
N ALA A 756 13.51 -12.05 -1.80
CA ALA A 756 14.91 -12.26 -1.38
C ALA A 756 15.29 -13.75 -1.41
N ILE A 757 14.38 -14.64 -1.04
CA ILE A 757 14.56 -16.09 -1.11
C ILE A 757 14.65 -16.56 -2.56
N VAL A 758 13.69 -16.17 -3.41
CA VAL A 758 13.68 -16.51 -4.85
C VAL A 758 14.96 -16.04 -5.53
N HIS A 759 15.34 -14.79 -5.29
CA HIS A 759 16.56 -14.20 -5.85
C HIS A 759 17.81 -14.95 -5.38
N THR A 760 17.90 -15.32 -4.10
CA THR A 760 19.06 -16.07 -3.58
C THR A 760 19.18 -17.45 -4.22
N ILE A 761 18.08 -18.22 -4.28
CA ILE A 761 18.08 -19.56 -4.89
C ILE A 761 18.42 -19.48 -6.38
N LEU A 762 17.80 -18.55 -7.11
CA LEU A 762 18.00 -18.40 -8.55
C LEU A 762 19.42 -17.93 -8.89
N CYS A 763 19.84 -16.84 -8.24
CA CYS A 763 21.01 -16.06 -8.67
C CYS A 763 22.30 -16.48 -8.00
N GLN A 764 22.25 -17.05 -6.80
CA GLN A 764 23.46 -17.51 -6.11
C GLN A 764 23.62 -19.02 -6.24
N ASP A 765 22.57 -19.78 -5.92
CA ASP A 765 22.67 -21.23 -5.79
C ASP A 765 22.58 -21.94 -7.15
N LEU A 766 21.49 -21.75 -7.90
CA LEU A 766 21.29 -22.41 -9.20
C LEU A 766 22.32 -21.96 -10.23
N LEU A 767 22.52 -20.64 -10.37
CA LEU A 767 23.53 -20.09 -11.27
C LEU A 767 24.94 -20.58 -10.92
N GLY A 768 25.31 -20.51 -9.64
CA GLY A 768 26.62 -20.93 -9.15
C GLY A 768 26.86 -22.43 -9.38
N ALA A 769 25.89 -23.27 -9.06
CA ALA A 769 25.98 -24.71 -9.25
C ALA A 769 26.09 -25.08 -10.74
N CYS A 770 25.27 -24.49 -11.62
CA CYS A 770 25.35 -24.72 -13.07
C CYS A 770 26.72 -24.36 -13.66
N LEU A 771 27.27 -23.20 -13.28
CA LEU A 771 28.59 -22.76 -13.76
C LEU A 771 29.72 -23.66 -13.23
N ASN A 772 29.63 -24.12 -11.98
CA ASN A 772 30.59 -25.04 -11.39
C ASN A 772 30.58 -26.42 -12.08
N ILE A 773 29.41 -26.92 -12.46
CA ILE A 773 29.30 -28.14 -13.28
C ILE A 773 29.95 -27.90 -14.64
N ALA A 774 29.64 -26.79 -15.31
CA ALA A 774 30.22 -26.45 -16.61
C ALA A 774 31.76 -26.41 -16.57
N LEU A 775 32.33 -25.76 -15.56
CA LEU A 775 33.77 -25.69 -15.33
C LEU A 775 34.37 -27.09 -15.08
N SER A 776 33.71 -27.91 -14.26
CA SER A 776 34.17 -29.27 -13.95
C SER A 776 34.16 -30.18 -15.17
N VAL A 777 33.12 -30.11 -16.01
CA VAL A 777 33.02 -30.84 -17.28
C VAL A 777 34.09 -30.34 -18.27
N PHE A 778 34.31 -29.03 -18.35
CA PHE A 778 35.32 -28.44 -19.24
C PHE A 778 36.74 -28.87 -18.82
N MET A 779 37.06 -28.80 -17.53
CA MET A 779 38.34 -29.28 -17.00
C MET A 779 38.52 -30.78 -17.27
N ASN A 780 37.49 -31.59 -17.06
CA ASN A 780 37.52 -33.02 -17.43
C ASN A 780 37.90 -33.21 -18.91
N ALA A 781 37.27 -32.48 -19.82
CA ALA A 781 37.62 -32.52 -21.25
C ALA A 781 39.09 -32.14 -21.51
N LEU A 782 39.59 -31.06 -20.88
CA LEU A 782 40.98 -30.64 -21.02
C LEU A 782 41.99 -31.70 -20.56
N PHE A 783 41.71 -32.41 -19.46
CA PHE A 783 42.62 -33.43 -18.92
C PHE A 783 42.50 -34.80 -19.62
N LEU A 784 41.37 -35.10 -20.26
CA LEU A 784 41.20 -36.29 -21.10
C LEU A 784 42.16 -36.28 -22.31
N LEU A 785 42.50 -35.12 -22.86
CA LEU A 785 43.41 -34.98 -24.00
C LEU A 785 44.86 -35.41 -23.68
N PRO A 786 45.58 -34.83 -22.69
CA PRO A 786 46.88 -35.32 -22.24
C PRO A 786 46.85 -36.78 -21.79
N MET A 787 45.77 -37.22 -21.13
CA MET A 787 45.60 -38.60 -20.71
C MET A 787 45.54 -39.55 -21.92
N ALA A 788 44.81 -39.19 -22.99
CA ALA A 788 44.77 -39.94 -24.24
C ALA A 788 46.16 -40.00 -24.91
N VAL A 789 46.90 -38.89 -24.94
CA VAL A 789 48.28 -38.85 -25.44
C VAL A 789 49.20 -39.78 -24.64
N CYS A 790 49.11 -39.75 -23.31
CA CYS A 790 49.85 -40.66 -22.43
C CYS A 790 49.48 -42.12 -22.71
N GLY A 791 48.19 -42.42 -22.90
CA GLY A 791 47.69 -43.74 -23.29
C GLY A 791 48.27 -44.23 -24.62
N ILE A 792 48.34 -43.38 -25.64
CA ILE A 792 48.95 -43.67 -26.95
C ILE A 792 50.45 -43.98 -26.80
N VAL A 793 51.17 -43.15 -26.03
CA VAL A 793 52.61 -43.32 -25.78
C VAL A 793 52.88 -44.61 -25.02
N LEU A 794 52.16 -44.86 -23.92
CA LEU A 794 52.27 -46.09 -23.12
C LEU A 794 51.95 -47.33 -23.94
N GLN A 795 50.90 -47.28 -24.76
CA GLN A 795 50.50 -48.37 -25.64
C GLN A 795 51.60 -48.74 -26.65
N LYS A 796 52.38 -47.78 -27.12
CA LYS A 796 53.55 -48.04 -27.99
C LYS A 796 54.73 -48.57 -27.19
N ARG A 797 55.06 -47.93 -26.05
CA ARG A 797 56.25 -48.24 -25.25
C ARG A 797 56.17 -49.62 -24.58
N LEU A 798 55.00 -50.00 -24.06
CA LEU A 798 54.78 -51.30 -23.42
C LEU A 798 54.75 -52.48 -24.42
N ARG A 799 54.46 -52.23 -25.71
CA ARG A 799 54.55 -53.25 -26.77
C ARG A 799 55.97 -53.54 -27.24
N ALA A 800 56.91 -52.63 -26.96
CA ALA A 800 58.33 -52.78 -27.29
C ALA A 800 59.06 -53.75 -26.36
N ILE A 801 58.43 -54.19 -25.27
CA ILE A 801 58.95 -55.18 -24.32
C ILE A 801 58.91 -56.60 -24.93
N ARG A 802 59.29 -56.73 -26.21
CA ARG A 802 59.50 -58.01 -26.88
C ARG A 802 60.97 -58.40 -26.73
N GLY A 803 61.34 -58.90 -25.54
CA GLY A 803 62.54 -59.73 -25.38
C GLY A 803 63.62 -59.30 -24.39
N GLY A 804 63.44 -58.25 -23.57
CA GLY A 804 64.46 -57.86 -22.59
C GLY A 804 63.93 -57.07 -21.40
N THR A 805 64.56 -57.25 -20.24
CA THR A 805 64.32 -56.48 -19.00
C THR A 805 64.67 -55.01 -19.17
N TYR A 806 63.97 -54.12 -18.44
CA TYR A 806 64.28 -52.68 -18.40
C TYR A 806 65.77 -52.44 -18.14
N GLY A 807 66.50 -51.90 -19.12
CA GLY A 807 67.91 -51.54 -18.99
C GLY A 807 68.85 -51.98 -20.12
N ALA A 808 68.43 -52.85 -21.05
CA ALA A 808 69.27 -53.24 -22.19
C ALA A 808 69.10 -52.27 -23.37
N MET A 809 69.78 -51.11 -23.35
CA MET A 809 70.06 -50.40 -24.60
C MET A 809 71.24 -51.09 -25.29
N GLU A 810 71.10 -51.46 -26.56
CA GLU A 810 72.29 -51.71 -27.38
C GLU A 810 73.08 -50.40 -27.53
N PRO A 811 74.39 -50.39 -27.25
CA PRO A 811 75.22 -49.19 -27.43
C PRO A 811 75.28 -48.79 -28.91
N PRO A 812 75.46 -47.49 -29.22
CA PRO A 812 75.51 -47.01 -30.60
C PRO A 812 76.65 -47.70 -31.35
N ALA A 813 76.32 -48.35 -32.47
CA ALA A 813 77.31 -48.83 -33.43
C ALA A 813 78.02 -47.62 -34.06
N GLY A 814 79.20 -47.29 -33.53
CA GLY A 814 80.10 -46.31 -34.15
C GLY A 814 80.88 -45.44 -33.16
N GLY A 815 82.02 -45.97 -32.68
CA GLY A 815 83.23 -45.16 -32.44
C GLY A 815 83.34 -44.36 -31.14
N ALA A 816 83.48 -45.03 -29.99
CA ALA A 816 84.36 -44.57 -28.92
C ALA A 816 84.76 -45.77 -28.04
N THR A 817 86.04 -46.10 -28.04
CA THR A 817 86.63 -47.18 -27.23
C THR A 817 86.32 -46.99 -25.75
N GLU A 818 85.53 -47.90 -25.19
CA GLU A 818 85.26 -47.94 -23.76
C GLU A 818 86.53 -48.42 -23.03
N LEU A 819 87.24 -47.48 -22.40
CA LEU A 819 88.40 -47.79 -21.57
C LEU A 819 87.98 -48.68 -20.39
N THR A 820 88.67 -49.80 -20.21
CA THR A 820 88.43 -50.73 -19.09
C THR A 820 88.63 -50.02 -17.74
N GLY A 821 88.00 -50.52 -16.67
CA GLY A 821 88.03 -49.89 -15.34
C GLY A 821 89.45 -49.59 -14.81
N ARG A 822 90.45 -50.39 -15.21
CA ARG A 822 91.87 -50.18 -14.88
C ARG A 822 92.48 -49.01 -15.68
N GLN A 823 92.13 -48.87 -16.96
CA GLN A 823 92.57 -47.77 -17.82
C GLN A 823 91.87 -46.43 -17.49
N LYS A 824 90.63 -46.46 -16.98
CA LYS A 824 89.97 -45.28 -16.40
C LYS A 824 90.64 -44.83 -15.10
N LEU A 825 91.14 -45.77 -14.30
CA LEU A 825 91.91 -45.47 -13.09
C LEU A 825 93.29 -44.88 -13.44
N GLU A 826 94.01 -45.46 -14.40
CA GLU A 826 95.30 -44.95 -14.89
C GLU A 826 95.17 -43.55 -15.51
N LYS A 827 94.13 -43.30 -16.33
CA LYS A 827 93.86 -41.95 -16.86
C LYS A 827 93.43 -40.94 -15.81
N LYS A 828 92.70 -41.36 -14.76
CA LYS A 828 92.37 -40.49 -13.62
C LYS A 828 93.62 -40.20 -12.77
N LEU A 829 94.52 -41.17 -12.62
CA LEU A 829 95.78 -40.99 -11.91
C LEU A 829 96.73 -40.06 -12.69
N GLU A 830 96.84 -40.22 -14.01
CA GLU A 830 97.57 -39.30 -14.89
C GLU A 830 96.99 -37.88 -14.88
N ALA A 831 95.66 -37.74 -14.87
CA ALA A 831 94.98 -36.44 -14.81
C ALA A 831 95.17 -35.73 -13.46
N LEU A 832 95.27 -36.48 -12.36
CA LEU A 832 95.58 -35.94 -11.03
C LEU A 832 97.05 -35.51 -10.90
N THR A 833 97.97 -36.20 -11.58
CA THR A 833 99.40 -35.80 -11.60
C THR A 833 99.72 -34.64 -12.54
N LYS A 834 98.88 -34.38 -13.56
CA LYS A 834 99.09 -33.30 -14.56
C LYS A 834 98.29 -32.02 -14.27
N GLY A 835 97.55 -31.97 -13.15
CA GLY A 835 96.66 -30.86 -12.77
C GLY A 835 97.17 -29.94 -11.66
N GLN A 836 98.46 -29.93 -11.35
CA GLN A 836 99.09 -28.91 -10.49
C GLN A 836 100.04 -28.04 -11.33
N THR A 837 99.52 -26.93 -11.84
CA THR A 837 100.22 -25.66 -12.14
C THR A 837 99.15 -24.68 -12.65
N THR A 838 98.67 -23.76 -11.79
CA THR A 838 99.02 -22.32 -11.79
C THR A 838 98.61 -21.60 -13.08
N THR A 839 97.49 -20.88 -13.04
CA THR A 839 97.42 -19.39 -12.95
C THR A 839 98.03 -18.65 -14.13
N LEU A 840 97.18 -17.91 -14.84
CA LEU A 840 97.24 -16.45 -14.94
C LEU A 840 95.89 -15.92 -15.43
#